data_AF-A0A1H6UTS3-F1
#
_entry.id   AF-A0A1H6UTS3-F1
#
_cell.length_a   1.000
_cell.length_b   1.000
_cell.length_c   1.000
_cell.angle_alpha   90.00
_cell.angle_beta   90.00
_cell.angle_gamma   90.00
#
_symmetry.space_group_name_H-M   'P 1'
#
loop_
_entity.id
_entity.type
_entity.pdbx_description
1 polymer ?
#
loop_
_entity_poly.entity_id
_entity_poly.type
_entity_poly.pdbx_seq_one_letter_code
_entity_poly.pdbx_strand_id
1 'polypeptide(L)'
;MYTDIIHTPLPEHFLRIIITLPDADLDCQLAFLYQERLDDILKGARLLGDYPVVLKIPENMNVVVDQKITVIHKKEDIEHLDDDLIVSPLALIKYYEHSNHQPTDYLYVFVDGVRQQIACNTPIAALVKDVKAVRVGETFYNHEQFNTLLNEETIENGVIETYDNTKCMVQEAFKRMRLNQEKSCGRCVFCREGYMQLVALFSDLTSGKCKEQDFEIMKEIVNAMSDYSNCSVGTNGKKTLLSLLENFNEEVLAHIKGECPTLQCPDLIHYYIDPKLCNGCHACHDVCEIHAILGEKDDIHVIDDFTCTKCGKCLHTCETHAIKCITGALPELPDEPISLKGEKRVKEKRVVRKRVRPQAVLFRKKLQTKVEQTVEWKGNGKMKEMNADVIVVAAGPAGLGAAIAAGEKHLKTIVFEKSNTTGGAANMGMGPLGIDTDVQKKQFNQITVKDALEMHMDYTHWRVDADLVSTYFHKSADTIRWLEDMGVEFAGAYKYFAESEATWHIVKPENGVIGPRAAGGMIKAMTARAKELGAQFVMETTVVDLIKDGDKVVGVRAVDQAGNQIEAHGKAVIVATGGFGNNKEMIEEEFNLHLGEDYYPFQIPGITGDGLKMMWRAGAMKFGAGIEAIYQLPDNMNWFLLDAVLRQPNLLINQYGERFMNEDRMGNTTFTGNAIALQPGHYAYCIMDGAILNHYKKHGPDIFDIVHPADCFFGFEAEAKRAVEQEYDAYIEASTLDELAQKLQIHPDTLKNTIEAYNEACETGRDTQFGKNPDFLHKITGKGKYLVGKFYLGAYGTIGGIRINKYCEVLGEDYLPIPGLYSAGSDANTIYGDSYNFTLPGNTMGFAVNSGRMAGEAAAKFILDEE
;
A
#
# COMPACT_ATOMS: atom_id res chain seq x y z
N MET A 1 -37.43 -5.98 -17.15
CA MET A 1 -37.18 -7.39 -17.56
C MET A 1 -38.42 -8.29 -17.54
N TYR A 2 -39.19 -8.43 -16.44
CA TYR A 2 -40.36 -9.35 -16.45
C TYR A 2 -41.52 -8.89 -17.35
N THR A 3 -41.61 -7.60 -17.67
CA THR A 3 -42.65 -7.02 -18.56
C THR A 3 -42.23 -6.93 -20.03
N ASP A 4 -40.93 -6.92 -20.33
CA ASP A 4 -40.44 -6.61 -21.70
C ASP A 4 -40.44 -7.81 -22.65
N ILE A 5 -40.44 -9.04 -22.11
CA ILE A 5 -40.55 -10.28 -22.92
C ILE A 5 -41.98 -10.47 -23.46
N ILE A 6 -42.99 -9.90 -22.80
CA ILE A 6 -44.41 -10.18 -23.10
C ILE A 6 -44.90 -9.42 -24.34
N HIS A 7 -44.20 -8.37 -24.78
CA HIS A 7 -44.68 -7.48 -25.85
C HIS A 7 -43.67 -7.18 -26.97
N THR A 8 -42.47 -7.77 -26.93
CA THR A 8 -41.42 -7.49 -27.92
C THR A 8 -41.17 -8.73 -28.78
N PRO A 9 -41.25 -8.67 -30.13
CA PRO A 9 -40.81 -9.76 -30.98
C PRO A 9 -39.34 -10.06 -30.65
N LEU A 10 -39.03 -11.33 -30.33
CA LEU A 10 -37.65 -11.74 -30.11
C LEU A 10 -36.84 -11.43 -31.38
N PRO A 11 -35.69 -10.75 -31.28
CA PRO A 11 -34.88 -10.47 -32.44
C PRO A 11 -34.42 -11.76 -33.15
N GLU A 12 -34.34 -11.72 -34.48
CA GLU A 12 -34.01 -12.87 -35.36
C GLU A 12 -32.60 -13.50 -35.14
N HIS A 13 -31.80 -12.99 -34.21
CA HIS A 13 -30.40 -13.39 -34.02
C HIS A 13 -30.13 -14.39 -32.89
N PHE A 14 -31.12 -14.79 -32.08
CA PHE A 14 -30.88 -15.78 -31.03
C PHE A 14 -30.84 -17.22 -31.57
N LEU A 15 -29.82 -17.99 -31.17
CA LEU A 15 -29.62 -19.37 -31.61
C LEU A 15 -30.43 -20.38 -30.78
N ARG A 16 -30.56 -20.18 -29.46
CA ARG A 16 -31.26 -21.09 -28.52
C ARG A 16 -31.89 -20.34 -27.33
N ILE A 17 -32.86 -20.98 -26.67
CA ILE A 17 -33.41 -20.53 -25.37
C ILE A 17 -32.85 -21.41 -24.26
N ILE A 18 -32.18 -20.82 -23.27
CA ILE A 18 -31.60 -21.52 -22.12
C ILE A 18 -32.46 -21.26 -20.88
N ILE A 19 -33.04 -22.33 -20.33
CA ILE A 19 -33.89 -22.28 -19.13
C ILE A 19 -33.03 -22.62 -17.90
N THR A 20 -32.80 -21.63 -17.04
CA THR A 20 -32.03 -21.80 -15.79
C THR A 20 -32.34 -20.68 -14.79
N LEU A 21 -32.02 -20.89 -13.51
CA LEU A 21 -31.88 -19.80 -12.54
C LEU A 21 -30.43 -19.27 -12.54
N PRO A 22 -30.20 -17.99 -12.19
CA PRO A 22 -28.86 -17.40 -12.22
C PRO A 22 -27.91 -17.90 -11.13
N ASP A 23 -28.39 -18.68 -10.14
CA ASP A 23 -27.78 -18.75 -8.82
C ASP A 23 -27.73 -20.17 -8.23
N ALA A 24 -26.65 -20.52 -7.52
CA ALA A 24 -26.41 -21.87 -6.96
C ALA A 24 -27.24 -22.16 -5.69
N ASP A 25 -27.53 -21.14 -4.87
CA ASP A 25 -28.41 -21.28 -3.69
C ASP A 25 -29.87 -21.61 -4.06
N LEU A 26 -30.23 -21.47 -5.34
CA LEU A 26 -31.56 -21.73 -5.86
C LEU A 26 -31.66 -23.08 -6.57
N ASP A 27 -30.61 -23.92 -6.59
CA ASP A 27 -30.67 -25.24 -7.25
C ASP A 27 -31.73 -26.16 -6.62
N CYS A 28 -32.00 -26.02 -5.32
CA CYS A 28 -33.13 -26.70 -4.67
C CYS A 28 -34.49 -26.20 -5.16
N GLN A 29 -34.62 -24.89 -5.43
CA GLN A 29 -35.84 -24.32 -6.02
C GLN A 29 -36.00 -24.74 -7.49
N LEU A 30 -34.89 -24.76 -8.23
CA LEU A 30 -34.82 -25.18 -9.62
C LEU A 30 -35.26 -26.63 -9.78
N ALA A 31 -34.68 -27.53 -8.97
CA ALA A 31 -35.10 -28.91 -8.83
C ALA A 31 -36.62 -29.01 -8.60
N PHE A 32 -37.12 -28.26 -7.62
CA PHE A 32 -38.53 -28.29 -7.27
C PHE A 32 -39.46 -27.82 -8.41
N LEU A 33 -39.12 -26.70 -9.07
CA LEU A 33 -39.89 -26.19 -10.21
C LEU A 33 -39.96 -27.22 -11.35
N TYR A 34 -38.87 -27.94 -11.60
CA TYR A 34 -38.85 -29.03 -12.58
C TYR A 34 -39.52 -30.32 -12.09
N GLN A 35 -39.70 -30.54 -10.80
CA GLN A 35 -40.46 -31.70 -10.31
C GLN A 35 -41.97 -31.50 -10.41
N GLU A 36 -42.47 -30.32 -10.03
CA GLU A 36 -43.92 -30.08 -9.94
C GLU A 36 -44.51 -29.37 -11.15
N ARG A 37 -43.73 -28.53 -11.82
CA ARG A 37 -44.24 -27.58 -12.82
C ARG A 37 -43.49 -27.68 -14.16
N LEU A 38 -42.77 -28.77 -14.41
CA LEU A 38 -42.06 -29.01 -15.66
C LEU A 38 -42.96 -28.78 -16.87
N ASP A 39 -44.15 -29.37 -16.86
CA ASP A 39 -45.08 -29.26 -17.97
C ASP A 39 -45.44 -27.80 -18.29
N ASP A 40 -45.58 -26.96 -17.27
CA ASP A 40 -45.95 -25.55 -17.45
C ASP A 40 -44.74 -24.71 -17.87
N ILE A 41 -43.53 -25.05 -17.39
CA ILE A 41 -42.27 -24.47 -17.87
C ILE A 41 -42.10 -24.77 -19.36
N LEU A 42 -42.30 -26.03 -19.75
CA LEU A 42 -42.17 -26.48 -21.14
C LEU A 42 -43.24 -25.89 -22.04
N LYS A 43 -44.49 -25.76 -21.57
CA LYS A 43 -45.54 -25.07 -22.31
C LYS A 43 -45.25 -23.58 -22.46
N GLY A 44 -44.74 -22.93 -21.41
CA GLY A 44 -44.29 -21.54 -21.46
C GLY A 44 -43.16 -21.32 -22.47
N ALA A 45 -42.17 -22.23 -22.49
CA ALA A 45 -41.09 -22.19 -23.47
C ALA A 45 -41.61 -22.29 -24.90
N ARG A 46 -42.59 -23.18 -25.15
CA ARG A 46 -43.21 -23.36 -26.47
C ARG A 46 -43.97 -22.11 -26.95
N LEU A 47 -44.47 -21.27 -26.03
CA LEU A 47 -45.11 -20.01 -26.40
C LEU A 47 -44.12 -18.96 -26.91
N LEU A 48 -42.81 -19.11 -26.66
CA LEU A 48 -41.75 -18.21 -27.15
C LEU A 48 -41.30 -18.51 -28.59
N GLY A 49 -41.87 -19.53 -29.25
CA GLY A 49 -41.58 -19.90 -30.64
C GLY A 49 -40.84 -21.24 -30.81
N ASP A 50 -40.40 -21.54 -32.03
CA ASP A 50 -39.81 -22.83 -32.43
C ASP A 50 -38.28 -22.94 -32.18
N TYR A 51 -37.71 -22.09 -31.32
CA TYR A 51 -36.27 -22.10 -31.02
C TYR A 51 -35.84 -23.38 -30.28
N PRO A 52 -34.61 -23.90 -30.50
CA PRO A 52 -34.07 -24.98 -29.70
C PRO A 52 -34.00 -24.59 -28.22
N VAL A 53 -34.46 -25.48 -27.33
CA VAL A 53 -34.51 -25.23 -25.88
C VAL A 53 -33.44 -26.06 -25.18
N VAL A 54 -32.63 -25.40 -24.35
CA VAL A 54 -31.67 -26.03 -23.45
C VAL A 54 -32.17 -25.86 -22.02
N LEU A 55 -32.29 -26.96 -21.29
CA LEU A 55 -32.84 -26.98 -19.93
C LEU A 55 -31.73 -27.41 -18.97
N LYS A 56 -31.25 -26.47 -18.15
CA LYS A 56 -30.27 -26.78 -17.10
C LYS A 56 -31.02 -27.35 -15.91
N ILE A 57 -30.73 -28.60 -15.52
CA ILE A 57 -31.26 -29.21 -14.30
C ILE A 57 -30.15 -29.50 -13.29
N PRO A 58 -30.45 -29.55 -11.98
CA PRO A 58 -29.47 -29.94 -10.98
C PRO A 58 -28.91 -31.35 -11.25
N GLU A 59 -27.63 -31.59 -10.91
CA GLU A 59 -26.93 -32.87 -11.16
C GLU A 59 -27.62 -34.10 -10.55
N ASN A 60 -28.38 -33.90 -9.46
CA ASN A 60 -29.10 -34.94 -8.74
C ASN A 60 -30.51 -35.22 -9.30
N MET A 61 -30.88 -34.62 -10.42
CA MET A 61 -32.21 -34.73 -11.01
C MET A 61 -32.17 -35.39 -12.40
N ASN A 62 -33.17 -36.22 -12.69
CA ASN A 62 -33.43 -36.73 -14.03
C ASN A 62 -34.81 -36.27 -14.47
N VAL A 63 -34.88 -35.64 -15.63
CA VAL A 63 -36.13 -35.15 -16.24
C VAL A 63 -36.29 -35.77 -17.62
N VAL A 64 -37.49 -36.26 -17.93
CA VAL A 64 -37.83 -36.78 -19.25
C VAL A 64 -38.42 -35.63 -20.07
N VAL A 65 -37.78 -35.30 -21.19
CA VAL A 65 -38.19 -34.22 -22.10
C VAL A 65 -38.30 -34.74 -23.54
N ASP A 66 -39.04 -34.02 -24.39
CA ASP A 66 -39.17 -34.36 -25.82
C ASP A 66 -37.82 -34.25 -26.56
N GLN A 67 -37.69 -34.92 -27.71
CA GLN A 67 -36.46 -34.98 -28.53
C GLN A 67 -35.92 -33.62 -29.02
N LYS A 68 -36.69 -32.52 -28.86
CA LYS A 68 -36.29 -31.17 -29.27
C LYS A 68 -35.66 -30.35 -28.12
N ILE A 69 -35.52 -30.92 -26.93
CA ILE A 69 -35.00 -30.24 -25.74
C ILE A 69 -33.69 -30.90 -25.31
N THR A 70 -32.64 -30.10 -25.17
CA THR A 70 -31.34 -30.54 -24.68
C THR A 70 -31.26 -30.33 -23.17
N VAL A 71 -30.89 -31.35 -22.39
CA VAL A 71 -30.71 -31.24 -20.94
C VAL A 71 -29.23 -31.16 -20.60
N ILE A 72 -28.86 -30.22 -19.74
CA ILE A 72 -27.48 -30.05 -19.23
C ILE A 72 -27.48 -29.95 -17.71
N HIS A 73 -26.34 -30.26 -17.08
CA HIS A 73 -26.21 -30.20 -15.63
C HIS A 73 -25.25 -29.10 -15.16
N LYS A 74 -24.18 -28.84 -15.92
CA LYS A 74 -23.20 -27.81 -15.59
C LYS A 74 -23.35 -26.61 -16.50
N LYS A 75 -23.05 -25.43 -15.97
CA LYS A 75 -23.09 -24.18 -16.74
C LYS A 75 -21.93 -24.12 -17.73
N GLU A 76 -20.80 -24.76 -17.42
CA GLU A 76 -19.65 -24.91 -18.32
C GLU A 76 -19.96 -25.69 -19.60
N ASP A 77 -21.05 -26.48 -19.61
CA ASP A 77 -21.49 -27.24 -20.79
C ASP A 77 -22.18 -26.35 -21.86
N ILE A 78 -22.28 -25.04 -21.61
CA ILE A 78 -22.86 -24.05 -22.53
C ILE A 78 -21.74 -23.34 -23.29
N GLU A 79 -21.47 -23.78 -24.52
CA GLU A 79 -20.58 -23.08 -25.44
C GLU A 79 -21.28 -21.82 -26.01
N HIS A 80 -20.64 -20.65 -25.86
CA HIS A 80 -21.02 -19.35 -26.45
C HIS A 80 -22.37 -18.74 -26.01
N LEU A 81 -22.43 -18.21 -24.77
CA LEU A 81 -23.61 -17.54 -24.18
C LEU A 81 -24.04 -16.21 -24.85
N ASP A 82 -23.23 -15.64 -25.75
CA ASP A 82 -23.44 -14.28 -26.27
C ASP A 82 -24.60 -14.18 -27.27
N ASP A 83 -24.98 -15.31 -27.88
CA ASP A 83 -26.03 -15.41 -28.90
C ASP A 83 -27.27 -16.21 -28.42
N ASP A 84 -27.38 -16.50 -27.12
CA ASP A 84 -28.47 -17.28 -26.52
C ASP A 84 -29.37 -16.42 -25.60
N LEU A 85 -30.67 -16.74 -25.55
CA LEU A 85 -31.61 -16.10 -24.65
C LEU A 85 -31.75 -16.90 -23.34
N ILE A 86 -31.35 -16.31 -22.21
CA ILE A 86 -31.50 -16.94 -20.88
C ILE A 86 -32.83 -16.53 -20.24
N VAL A 87 -33.65 -17.51 -19.87
CA VAL A 87 -34.98 -17.29 -19.28
C VAL A 87 -35.15 -18.09 -17.99
N SER A 88 -35.74 -17.49 -16.95
CA SER A 88 -36.02 -18.22 -15.72
C SER A 88 -37.23 -19.16 -15.90
N PRO A 89 -37.25 -20.35 -15.28
CA PRO A 89 -38.41 -21.24 -15.33
C PRO A 89 -39.70 -20.58 -14.80
N LEU A 90 -39.59 -19.72 -13.78
CA LEU A 90 -40.70 -18.95 -13.24
C LEU A 90 -41.29 -17.98 -14.26
N ALA A 91 -40.45 -17.30 -15.05
CA ALA A 91 -40.93 -16.40 -16.10
C ALA A 91 -41.77 -17.15 -17.15
N LEU A 92 -41.37 -18.38 -17.50
CA LEU A 92 -42.09 -19.23 -18.45
C LEU A 92 -43.42 -19.73 -17.88
N ILE A 93 -43.43 -20.15 -16.62
CA ILE A 93 -44.66 -20.54 -15.92
C ILE A 93 -45.64 -19.36 -15.91
N LYS A 94 -45.18 -18.16 -15.52
CA LYS A 94 -46.02 -16.96 -15.50
C LYS A 94 -46.49 -16.57 -16.89
N TYR A 95 -45.63 -16.67 -17.90
CA TYR A 95 -46.00 -16.40 -19.28
C TYR A 95 -47.10 -17.35 -19.76
N TYR A 96 -46.99 -18.64 -19.42
CA TYR A 96 -48.00 -19.65 -19.69
C TYR A 96 -49.32 -19.41 -18.91
N GLU A 97 -49.24 -19.12 -17.62
CA GLU A 97 -50.40 -18.85 -16.75
C GLU A 97 -51.13 -17.57 -17.17
N HIS A 98 -50.39 -16.51 -17.50
CA HIS A 98 -50.94 -15.25 -18.02
C HIS A 98 -51.62 -15.46 -19.38
N SER A 99 -50.94 -16.16 -20.30
CA SER A 99 -51.49 -16.51 -21.60
C SER A 99 -52.76 -17.38 -21.50
N ASN A 100 -52.95 -18.10 -20.38
CA ASN A 100 -54.13 -18.95 -20.13
C ASN A 100 -55.08 -18.43 -19.03
N HIS A 101 -54.85 -17.22 -18.50
CA HIS A 101 -55.67 -16.56 -17.47
C HIS A 101 -55.92 -17.40 -16.20
N GLN A 102 -54.91 -18.14 -15.72
CA GLN A 102 -55.02 -18.89 -14.46
C GLN A 102 -54.50 -18.05 -13.27
N PRO A 103 -55.33 -17.70 -12.27
CA PRO A 103 -54.84 -17.06 -11.04
C PRO A 103 -54.18 -18.08 -10.10
N THR A 104 -53.07 -17.69 -9.48
CA THR A 104 -52.34 -18.47 -8.47
C THR A 104 -52.78 -18.03 -7.06
N ASP A 105 -53.46 -18.91 -6.32
CA ASP A 105 -53.94 -18.61 -4.95
C ASP A 105 -52.86 -18.78 -3.86
N TYR A 106 -51.66 -19.24 -4.22
CA TYR A 106 -50.60 -19.62 -3.30
C TYR A 106 -49.19 -19.28 -3.83
N LEU A 107 -48.24 -19.10 -2.90
CA LEU A 107 -46.82 -18.87 -3.15
C LEU A 107 -45.99 -20.01 -2.53
N TYR A 108 -44.86 -20.34 -3.14
CA TYR A 108 -43.84 -21.17 -2.53
C TYR A 108 -42.70 -20.29 -2.02
N VAL A 109 -42.39 -20.43 -0.73
CA VAL A 109 -41.28 -19.74 -0.06
C VAL A 109 -40.30 -20.76 0.52
N PHE A 110 -39.05 -20.35 0.67
CA PHE A 110 -38.03 -21.05 1.44
C PHE A 110 -37.67 -20.17 2.64
N VAL A 111 -38.15 -20.54 3.82
CA VAL A 111 -37.84 -19.87 5.08
C VAL A 111 -36.68 -20.60 5.72
N ASP A 112 -35.51 -19.98 5.80
CA ASP A 112 -34.27 -20.55 6.34
C ASP A 112 -33.94 -21.93 5.71
N GLY A 113 -34.12 -22.02 4.39
CA GLY A 113 -33.88 -23.23 3.61
C GLY A 113 -35.03 -24.26 3.65
N VAL A 114 -36.07 -24.04 4.45
CA VAL A 114 -37.24 -24.92 4.55
C VAL A 114 -38.37 -24.44 3.64
N ARG A 115 -38.79 -25.31 2.71
CA ARG A 115 -39.90 -25.03 1.80
C ARG A 115 -41.24 -24.95 2.55
N GLN A 116 -42.03 -23.93 2.25
CA GLN A 116 -43.41 -23.79 2.71
C GLN A 116 -44.32 -23.31 1.56
N GLN A 117 -45.56 -23.79 1.54
CA GLN A 117 -46.62 -23.27 0.67
C GLN A 117 -47.50 -22.35 1.50
N ILE A 118 -47.66 -21.10 1.04
CA ILE A 118 -48.39 -20.06 1.76
C ILE A 118 -49.49 -19.50 0.85
N ALA A 119 -50.58 -18.99 1.42
CA ALA A 119 -51.56 -18.28 0.62
C ALA A 119 -50.96 -16.96 0.09
N CYS A 120 -51.38 -16.51 -1.08
CA CYS A 120 -51.01 -15.17 -1.54
C CYS A 120 -51.48 -14.11 -0.53
N ASN A 121 -50.70 -13.06 -0.32
CA ASN A 121 -50.89 -12.03 0.70
C ASN A 121 -50.77 -12.53 2.16
N THR A 122 -50.01 -13.60 2.41
CA THR A 122 -49.66 -13.99 3.77
C THR A 122 -48.69 -12.95 4.36
N PRO A 123 -48.95 -12.37 5.55
CA PRO A 123 -48.03 -11.41 6.18
C PRO A 123 -46.74 -12.10 6.63
N ILE A 124 -45.60 -11.39 6.58
CA ILE A 124 -44.29 -11.91 7.05
C ILE A 124 -44.39 -12.44 8.49
N ALA A 125 -45.11 -11.75 9.36
CA ALA A 125 -45.34 -12.12 10.76
C ALA A 125 -45.92 -13.53 10.95
N ALA A 126 -46.60 -14.09 9.94
CA ALA A 126 -47.15 -15.45 10.00
C ALA A 126 -46.08 -16.54 9.82
N LEU A 127 -44.92 -16.19 9.25
CA LEU A 127 -43.86 -17.14 8.88
C LEU A 127 -42.68 -17.16 9.84
N VAL A 128 -42.54 -16.15 10.68
CA VAL A 128 -41.38 -15.96 11.56
C VAL A 128 -41.83 -15.72 13.00
N LYS A 129 -41.04 -16.16 13.97
CA LYS A 129 -41.29 -15.92 15.41
C LYS A 129 -39.99 -15.55 16.10
N ASP A 130 -40.04 -14.48 16.90
CA ASP A 130 -38.94 -14.05 17.78
C ASP A 130 -37.62 -13.74 17.04
N VAL A 131 -37.70 -13.03 15.91
CA VAL A 131 -36.53 -12.66 15.07
C VAL A 131 -36.40 -11.14 14.98
N LYS A 132 -35.16 -10.62 15.00
CA LYS A 132 -34.84 -9.18 14.89
C LYS A 132 -35.17 -8.61 13.52
N ALA A 133 -34.83 -9.38 12.48
CA ALA A 133 -35.00 -8.97 11.10
C ALA A 133 -35.34 -10.16 10.21
N VAL A 134 -35.96 -9.87 9.07
CA VAL A 134 -36.21 -10.84 8.00
C VAL A 134 -35.72 -10.25 6.70
N ARG A 135 -35.01 -11.04 5.90
CA ARG A 135 -34.72 -10.68 4.51
C ARG A 135 -35.67 -11.46 3.61
N VAL A 136 -36.42 -10.75 2.76
CA VAL A 136 -37.22 -11.35 1.69
C VAL A 136 -36.63 -10.84 0.37
N GLY A 137 -36.16 -11.74 -0.49
CA GLY A 137 -35.38 -11.32 -1.65
C GLY A 137 -34.13 -10.55 -1.21
N GLU A 138 -33.88 -9.36 -1.75
CA GLU A 138 -32.72 -8.53 -1.34
C GLU A 138 -33.08 -7.41 -0.34
N THR A 139 -34.31 -7.42 0.19
CA THR A 139 -34.85 -6.39 1.07
C THR A 139 -34.85 -6.88 2.52
N PHE A 140 -34.31 -6.07 3.44
CA PHE A 140 -34.40 -6.32 4.88
C PHE A 140 -35.63 -5.65 5.48
N TYR A 141 -36.34 -6.38 6.34
CA TYR A 141 -37.51 -5.94 7.08
C TYR A 141 -37.23 -6.00 8.58
N ASN A 142 -37.64 -4.98 9.31
CA ASN A 142 -37.67 -4.99 10.78
C ASN A 142 -39.08 -5.34 11.30
N HIS A 143 -39.22 -5.47 12.62
CA HIS A 143 -40.51 -5.82 13.25
C HIS A 143 -41.68 -4.91 12.86
N GLU A 144 -41.45 -3.62 12.63
CA GLU A 144 -42.51 -2.67 12.28
C GLU A 144 -43.14 -3.00 10.92
N GLN A 145 -42.40 -3.68 10.06
CA GLN A 145 -42.80 -4.02 8.70
C GLN A 145 -43.22 -5.49 8.53
N PHE A 146 -43.30 -6.29 9.61
CA PHE A 146 -43.70 -7.70 9.50
C PHE A 146 -45.16 -7.90 9.06
N ASN A 147 -45.98 -6.84 9.04
CA ASN A 147 -47.32 -6.87 8.44
C ASN A 147 -47.30 -6.77 6.91
N THR A 148 -46.14 -6.60 6.28
CA THR A 148 -46.00 -6.60 4.82
C THR A 148 -46.52 -7.92 4.26
N LEU A 149 -47.40 -7.84 3.27
CA LEU A 149 -48.07 -8.99 2.66
C LEU A 149 -47.19 -9.57 1.57
N LEU A 150 -46.92 -10.88 1.65
CA LEU A 150 -46.15 -11.59 0.65
C LEU A 150 -47.02 -11.88 -0.58
N ASN A 151 -46.69 -11.22 -1.68
CA ASN A 151 -47.26 -11.42 -3.01
C ASN A 151 -46.13 -11.60 -4.04
N GLU A 152 -46.49 -11.71 -5.31
CA GLU A 152 -45.53 -11.93 -6.39
C GLU A 152 -44.50 -10.81 -6.58
N GLU A 153 -44.79 -9.59 -6.14
CA GLU A 153 -43.87 -8.45 -6.24
C GLU A 153 -42.90 -8.41 -5.06
N THR A 154 -43.38 -8.71 -3.84
CA THR A 154 -42.58 -8.60 -2.62
C THR A 154 -41.69 -9.81 -2.37
N ILE A 155 -42.07 -11.00 -2.86
CA ILE A 155 -41.37 -12.26 -2.58
C ILE A 155 -40.07 -12.40 -3.39
N GLU A 156 -39.96 -11.68 -4.51
CA GLU A 156 -38.83 -11.67 -5.45
C GLU A 156 -38.37 -13.07 -5.90
N ASN A 157 -37.44 -13.67 -5.16
CA ASN A 157 -36.82 -14.97 -5.45
C ASN A 157 -37.31 -16.10 -4.53
N GLY A 158 -38.34 -15.87 -3.70
CA GLY A 158 -38.88 -16.92 -2.82
C GLY A 158 -38.06 -17.19 -1.57
N VAL A 159 -36.90 -16.56 -1.38
CA VAL A 159 -36.02 -16.80 -0.24
C VAL A 159 -36.34 -15.83 0.88
N ILE A 160 -36.60 -16.40 2.05
CA ILE A 160 -36.84 -15.71 3.30
C ILE A 160 -35.78 -16.18 4.31
N GLU A 161 -34.93 -15.27 4.76
CA GLU A 161 -33.93 -15.54 5.79
C GLU A 161 -34.27 -14.76 7.06
N THR A 162 -34.10 -15.40 8.21
CA THR A 162 -34.32 -14.77 9.50
C THR A 162 -33.00 -14.44 10.20
N TYR A 163 -33.00 -13.32 10.92
CA TYR A 163 -31.85 -12.88 11.71
C TYR A 163 -32.30 -12.61 13.14
N ASP A 164 -31.58 -13.17 14.10
CA ASP A 164 -31.81 -12.95 15.53
C ASP A 164 -31.06 -11.70 16.03
N ASN A 165 -31.19 -11.41 17.33
CA ASN A 165 -30.55 -10.24 17.96
C ASN A 165 -29.02 -10.32 18.03
N THR A 166 -28.41 -11.47 17.70
CA THR A 166 -26.95 -11.62 17.69
C THR A 166 -26.32 -11.18 16.36
N LYS A 167 -27.14 -10.98 15.31
CA LYS A 167 -26.66 -10.63 13.97
C LYS A 167 -26.57 -9.11 13.77
N CYS A 168 -25.44 -8.66 13.21
CA CYS A 168 -25.24 -7.29 12.75
C CYS A 168 -25.84 -7.12 11.35
N MET A 169 -26.85 -6.26 11.20
CA MET A 169 -27.49 -6.08 9.89
C MET A 169 -26.57 -5.40 8.88
N VAL A 170 -25.65 -4.56 9.33
CA VAL A 170 -24.62 -3.94 8.48
C VAL A 170 -23.65 -5.00 7.93
N GLN A 171 -23.21 -5.93 8.76
CA GLN A 171 -22.34 -7.03 8.34
C GLN A 171 -23.06 -7.99 7.38
N GLU A 172 -24.35 -8.29 7.64
CA GLU A 172 -25.13 -9.14 6.74
C GLU A 172 -25.36 -8.44 5.39
N ALA A 173 -25.65 -7.13 5.37
CA ALA A 173 -25.71 -6.35 4.14
C ALA A 173 -24.36 -6.34 3.40
N PHE A 174 -23.23 -6.22 4.10
CA PHE A 174 -21.91 -6.30 3.47
C PHE A 174 -21.66 -7.66 2.80
N LYS A 175 -22.00 -8.77 3.47
CA LYS A 175 -21.94 -10.11 2.88
C LYS A 175 -22.81 -10.22 1.64
N ARG A 176 -24.01 -9.62 1.64
CA ARG A 176 -24.89 -9.56 0.46
C ARG A 176 -24.27 -8.77 -0.69
N MET A 177 -23.64 -7.63 -0.41
CA MET A 177 -22.94 -6.85 -1.44
C MET A 177 -21.80 -7.64 -2.07
N ARG A 178 -20.97 -8.32 -1.26
CA ARG A 178 -19.90 -9.19 -1.77
C ARG A 178 -20.45 -10.34 -2.60
N LEU A 179 -21.50 -11.01 -2.13
CA LEU A 179 -22.10 -12.11 -2.88
C LEU A 179 -22.67 -11.64 -4.22
N ASN A 180 -23.32 -10.47 -4.26
CA ASN A 180 -23.79 -9.88 -5.51
C ASN A 180 -22.63 -9.46 -6.43
N GLN A 181 -21.51 -8.97 -5.89
CA GLN A 181 -20.29 -8.70 -6.64
C GLN A 181 -19.74 -9.99 -7.27
N GLU A 182 -19.62 -11.07 -6.51
CA GLU A 182 -19.15 -12.38 -6.99
C GLU A 182 -20.07 -12.96 -8.08
N LYS A 183 -21.38 -12.70 -8.00
CA LYS A 183 -22.38 -13.13 -9.00
C LYS A 183 -22.44 -12.23 -10.24
N SER A 184 -21.84 -11.04 -10.19
CA SER A 184 -21.78 -10.14 -11.32
C SER A 184 -20.98 -10.77 -12.46
N CYS A 185 -21.55 -10.80 -13.68
CA CYS A 185 -20.83 -11.26 -14.86
C CYS A 185 -19.82 -10.22 -15.39
N GLY A 186 -19.80 -9.01 -14.83
CA GLY A 186 -18.86 -7.94 -15.19
C GLY A 186 -19.14 -7.21 -16.52
N ARG A 187 -20.21 -7.57 -17.25
CA ARG A 187 -20.50 -7.03 -18.60
C ARG A 187 -21.02 -5.59 -18.61
N CYS A 188 -21.88 -5.22 -17.66
CA CYS A 188 -22.33 -3.84 -17.54
C CYS A 188 -21.40 -3.05 -16.62
N VAL A 189 -20.89 -1.92 -17.12
CA VAL A 189 -19.91 -1.07 -16.41
C VAL A 189 -20.46 -0.63 -15.05
N PHE A 190 -21.73 -0.19 -15.00
CA PHE A 190 -22.36 0.25 -13.75
C PHE A 190 -22.40 -0.85 -12.68
N CYS A 191 -22.76 -2.08 -13.03
CA CYS A 191 -22.76 -3.20 -12.09
C CYS A 191 -21.33 -3.58 -11.66
N ARG A 192 -20.40 -3.67 -12.61
CA ARG A 192 -18.99 -4.05 -12.33
C ARG A 192 -18.33 -3.05 -11.39
N GLU A 193 -18.30 -1.78 -11.79
CA GLU A 193 -17.66 -0.71 -11.02
C GLU A 193 -18.47 -0.38 -9.77
N GLY A 194 -19.81 -0.39 -9.86
CA GLY A 194 -20.68 -0.07 -8.74
C GLY A 194 -20.56 -1.06 -7.59
N TYR A 195 -20.56 -2.37 -7.85
CA TYR A 195 -20.33 -3.36 -6.79
C TYR A 195 -18.92 -3.30 -6.21
N MET A 196 -17.91 -3.02 -7.03
CA MET A 196 -16.54 -2.81 -6.52
C MET A 196 -16.50 -1.65 -5.51
N GLN A 197 -17.10 -0.52 -5.86
CA GLN A 197 -17.16 0.64 -4.96
C GLN A 197 -18.01 0.38 -3.73
N LEU A 198 -19.19 -0.23 -3.87
CA LEU A 198 -20.05 -0.57 -2.72
C LEU A 198 -19.34 -1.53 -1.77
N VAL A 199 -18.66 -2.55 -2.26
CA VAL A 199 -17.92 -3.49 -1.40
C VAL A 199 -16.80 -2.78 -0.65
N ALA A 200 -16.08 -1.84 -1.28
CA ALA A 200 -15.09 -1.02 -0.59
C ALA A 200 -15.73 -0.15 0.51
N LEU A 201 -16.81 0.56 0.19
CA LEU A 201 -17.50 1.45 1.14
C LEU A 201 -18.15 0.69 2.30
N PHE A 202 -18.74 -0.48 2.05
CA PHE A 202 -19.24 -1.35 3.10
C PHE A 202 -18.11 -1.94 3.96
N SER A 203 -16.95 -2.23 3.37
CA SER A 203 -15.75 -2.63 4.12
C SER A 203 -15.30 -1.51 5.07
N ASP A 204 -15.27 -0.27 4.59
CA ASP A 204 -14.97 0.91 5.42
C ASP A 204 -16.02 1.10 6.51
N LEU A 205 -17.29 0.84 6.22
CA LEU A 205 -18.38 0.91 7.22
C LEU A 205 -18.22 -0.16 8.30
N THR A 206 -17.87 -1.40 7.94
CA THR A 206 -17.65 -2.49 8.91
C THR A 206 -16.32 -2.39 9.66
N SER A 207 -15.45 -1.44 9.28
CA SER A 207 -14.16 -1.15 9.93
C SER A 207 -14.10 0.24 10.58
N GLY A 208 -15.21 0.98 10.61
CA GLY A 208 -15.32 2.28 11.28
C GLY A 208 -14.60 3.43 10.57
N LYS A 209 -14.27 3.27 9.29
CA LYS A 209 -13.59 4.28 8.47
C LYS A 209 -14.56 5.15 7.66
N CYS A 210 -15.81 4.72 7.55
CA CYS A 210 -16.85 5.38 6.77
C CYS A 210 -17.37 6.67 7.43
N LYS A 211 -17.61 7.71 6.63
CA LYS A 211 -18.15 9.02 7.05
C LYS A 211 -19.61 9.15 6.58
N GLU A 212 -20.37 10.06 7.17
CA GLU A 212 -21.77 10.30 6.77
C GLU A 212 -21.95 10.62 5.27
N GLN A 213 -20.98 11.32 4.67
CA GLN A 213 -21.00 11.70 3.25
C GLN A 213 -20.91 10.49 2.31
N ASP A 214 -20.28 9.40 2.76
CA ASP A 214 -20.11 8.19 1.94
C ASP A 214 -21.45 7.52 1.64
N PHE A 215 -22.48 7.72 2.47
CA PHE A 215 -23.82 7.19 2.21
C PHE A 215 -24.53 7.88 1.05
N GLU A 216 -24.29 9.18 0.84
CA GLU A 216 -24.82 9.86 -0.33
C GLU A 216 -24.16 9.30 -1.60
N ILE A 217 -22.85 9.02 -1.54
CA ILE A 217 -22.12 8.34 -2.61
C ILE A 217 -22.69 6.93 -2.84
N MET A 218 -22.88 6.13 -1.79
CA MET A 218 -23.47 4.80 -1.91
C MET A 218 -24.87 4.84 -2.54
N LYS A 219 -25.71 5.82 -2.16
CA LYS A 219 -27.06 6.03 -2.73
C LYS A 219 -26.99 6.40 -4.22
N GLU A 220 -26.08 7.30 -4.60
CA GLU A 220 -25.86 7.67 -6.00
C GLU A 220 -25.43 6.45 -6.83
N ILE A 221 -24.47 5.66 -6.31
CA ILE A 221 -24.00 4.43 -6.96
C ILE A 221 -25.16 3.46 -7.17
N VAL A 222 -25.92 3.11 -6.12
CA VAL A 222 -27.00 2.11 -6.27
C VAL A 222 -28.15 2.58 -7.17
N ASN A 223 -28.41 3.89 -7.22
CA ASN A 223 -29.40 4.46 -8.14
C ASN A 223 -28.93 4.36 -9.58
N ALA A 224 -27.69 4.78 -9.87
CA ALA A 224 -27.10 4.61 -11.20
C ALA A 224 -27.04 3.14 -11.62
N MET A 225 -26.65 2.25 -10.70
CA MET A 225 -26.69 0.81 -10.95
C MET A 225 -28.09 0.33 -11.31
N SER A 226 -29.12 0.81 -10.63
CA SER A 226 -30.50 0.39 -10.91
C SER A 226 -31.04 0.91 -12.24
N ASP A 227 -30.67 2.12 -12.63
CA ASP A 227 -31.16 2.76 -13.85
C ASP A 227 -30.47 2.22 -15.11
N TYR A 228 -29.21 1.78 -15.00
CA TYR A 228 -28.36 1.45 -16.15
C TYR A 228 -27.84 0.00 -16.20
N SER A 229 -28.14 -0.84 -15.20
CA SER A 229 -27.79 -2.26 -15.27
C SER A 229 -28.82 -3.07 -16.04
N ASN A 230 -28.33 -4.03 -16.83
CA ASN A 230 -29.16 -4.81 -17.74
C ASN A 230 -29.91 -5.97 -17.08
N CYS A 231 -29.63 -6.31 -15.82
CA CYS A 231 -30.22 -7.47 -15.15
C CYS A 231 -30.47 -7.22 -13.65
N SER A 232 -31.22 -8.13 -13.02
CA SER A 232 -31.59 -8.02 -11.61
C SER A 232 -30.39 -7.97 -10.66
N VAL A 233 -29.31 -8.72 -10.93
CA VAL A 233 -28.08 -8.68 -10.12
C VAL A 233 -27.56 -7.25 -10.02
N GLY A 234 -27.48 -6.51 -11.12
CA GLY A 234 -27.03 -5.11 -11.07
C GLY A 234 -27.98 -4.17 -10.32
N THR A 235 -29.23 -4.54 -10.12
CA THR A 235 -30.22 -3.73 -9.38
C THR A 235 -30.34 -4.11 -7.89
N ASN A 236 -29.84 -5.29 -7.49
CA ASN A 236 -30.02 -5.82 -6.13
C ASN A 236 -29.41 -4.92 -5.05
N GLY A 237 -28.27 -4.29 -5.35
CA GLY A 237 -27.55 -3.43 -4.39
C GLY A 237 -28.43 -2.28 -3.87
N LYS A 238 -29.34 -1.75 -4.69
CA LYS A 238 -30.25 -0.68 -4.24
C LYS A 238 -31.19 -1.16 -3.14
N LYS A 239 -31.78 -2.34 -3.29
CA LYS A 239 -32.72 -2.90 -2.31
C LYS A 239 -32.02 -3.18 -0.99
N THR A 240 -30.84 -3.80 -1.05
CA THR A 240 -30.04 -4.12 0.14
C THR A 240 -29.63 -2.86 0.90
N LEU A 241 -29.07 -1.85 0.19
CA LEU A 241 -28.62 -0.62 0.84
C LEU A 241 -29.80 0.20 1.40
N LEU A 242 -30.83 0.46 0.59
CA LEU A 242 -31.92 1.34 1.01
C LEU A 242 -32.72 0.74 2.17
N SER A 243 -32.99 -0.57 2.13
CA SER A 243 -33.69 -1.23 3.25
C SER A 243 -32.85 -1.30 4.52
N LEU A 244 -31.52 -1.43 4.41
CA LEU A 244 -30.62 -1.29 5.56
C LEU A 244 -30.71 0.12 6.17
N LEU A 245 -30.63 1.15 5.34
CA LEU A 245 -30.68 2.55 5.78
C LEU A 245 -32.04 2.95 6.34
N GLU A 246 -33.14 2.41 5.81
CA GLU A 246 -34.49 2.71 6.27
C GLU A 246 -34.78 2.00 7.59
N ASN A 247 -34.46 0.71 7.67
CA ASN A 247 -34.99 -0.16 8.74
C ASN A 247 -34.00 -0.41 9.88
N PHE A 248 -32.70 -0.16 9.64
CA PHE A 248 -31.61 -0.41 10.58
C PHE A 248 -30.62 0.76 10.66
N ASN A 249 -31.12 1.99 10.43
CA ASN A 249 -30.30 3.21 10.46
C ASN A 249 -29.50 3.36 11.76
N GLU A 250 -30.07 2.96 12.90
CA GLU A 250 -29.38 3.06 14.19
C GLU A 250 -28.09 2.21 14.24
N GLU A 251 -28.11 1.01 13.67
CA GLU A 251 -26.90 0.17 13.56
C GLU A 251 -25.88 0.75 12.58
N VAL A 252 -26.36 1.36 11.50
CA VAL A 252 -25.51 2.06 10.53
C VAL A 252 -24.81 3.24 11.18
N LEU A 253 -25.55 4.10 11.90
CA LEU A 253 -25.00 5.25 12.62
C LEU A 253 -24.03 4.84 13.74
N ALA A 254 -24.27 3.71 14.40
CA ALA A 254 -23.31 3.15 15.35
C ALA A 254 -21.99 2.80 14.67
N HIS A 255 -22.02 2.14 13.50
CA HIS A 255 -20.81 1.79 12.75
C HIS A 255 -20.01 3.02 12.30
N ILE A 256 -20.68 4.12 11.92
CA ILE A 256 -20.00 5.40 11.62
C ILE A 256 -19.22 5.92 12.82
N LYS A 257 -19.73 5.70 14.04
CA LYS A 257 -19.05 6.08 15.28
C LYS A 257 -17.96 5.09 15.70
N GLY A 258 -17.68 4.08 14.88
CA GLY A 258 -16.75 3.00 15.20
C GLY A 258 -17.33 1.97 16.17
N GLU A 259 -18.66 1.84 16.23
CA GLU A 259 -19.35 0.96 17.16
C GLU A 259 -20.15 -0.14 16.45
N CYS A 260 -20.04 -1.41 16.88
CA CYS A 260 -20.89 -2.51 16.42
C CYS A 260 -21.83 -2.97 17.55
N PRO A 261 -23.15 -2.65 17.50
CA PRO A 261 -24.08 -2.95 18.59
C PRO A 261 -24.22 -4.43 18.94
N THR A 262 -23.89 -5.32 18.00
CA THR A 262 -24.01 -6.78 18.16
C THR A 262 -22.65 -7.50 18.27
N LEU A 263 -21.55 -6.72 18.27
CA LEU A 263 -20.18 -7.21 18.44
C LEU A 263 -19.74 -8.26 17.39
N GLN A 264 -20.32 -8.21 16.19
CA GLN A 264 -20.01 -9.17 15.11
C GLN A 264 -18.95 -8.66 14.12
N CYS A 265 -18.62 -7.37 14.12
CA CYS A 265 -17.65 -6.79 13.19
C CYS A 265 -16.25 -6.78 13.83
N PRO A 266 -15.31 -7.62 13.38
CA PRO A 266 -14.01 -7.79 14.05
C PRO A 266 -13.22 -6.50 14.19
N ASP A 267 -13.26 -5.64 13.18
CA ASP A 267 -12.50 -4.40 13.17
C ASP A 267 -13.02 -3.36 14.18
N LEU A 268 -14.29 -3.46 14.58
CA LEU A 268 -14.94 -2.52 15.52
C LEU A 268 -15.01 -3.02 16.96
N ILE A 269 -14.61 -4.25 17.23
CA ILE A 269 -14.65 -4.83 18.58
C ILE A 269 -13.27 -4.88 19.21
N HIS A 270 -13.25 -4.79 20.53
CA HIS A 270 -12.06 -4.98 21.36
C HIS A 270 -12.37 -6.02 22.44
N TYR A 271 -11.40 -6.88 22.71
CA TYR A 271 -11.45 -7.78 23.86
C TYR A 271 -10.57 -7.20 24.96
N TYR A 272 -11.09 -7.17 26.19
CA TYR A 272 -10.29 -6.86 27.36
C TYR A 272 -10.62 -7.77 28.54
N ILE A 273 -9.77 -7.76 29.57
CA ILE A 273 -9.98 -8.53 30.80
C ILE A 273 -10.24 -7.55 31.94
N ASP A 274 -11.42 -7.62 32.55
CA ASP A 274 -11.79 -6.81 33.69
C ASP A 274 -10.95 -7.23 34.92
N PRO A 275 -10.07 -6.35 35.42
CA PRO A 275 -9.18 -6.66 36.51
C PRO A 275 -9.90 -6.97 37.82
N LYS A 276 -11.15 -6.53 37.98
CA LYS A 276 -11.95 -6.79 39.19
C LYS A 276 -12.56 -8.19 39.20
N LEU A 277 -12.68 -8.81 38.03
CA LEU A 277 -13.32 -10.13 37.86
C LEU A 277 -12.32 -11.24 37.59
N CYS A 278 -11.14 -10.90 37.07
CA CYS A 278 -10.11 -11.90 36.78
C CYS A 278 -9.57 -12.51 38.07
N ASN A 279 -9.56 -13.84 38.15
CA ASN A 279 -9.04 -14.60 39.29
C ASN A 279 -7.67 -15.25 39.02
N GLY A 280 -7.08 -14.99 37.86
CA GLY A 280 -5.79 -15.55 37.46
C GLY A 280 -5.75 -17.05 37.22
N CYS A 281 -6.87 -17.67 36.81
CA CYS A 281 -6.94 -19.12 36.56
C CYS A 281 -6.08 -19.63 35.39
N HIS A 282 -5.66 -18.75 34.47
CA HIS A 282 -4.82 -19.01 33.29
C HIS A 282 -5.51 -19.71 32.11
N ALA A 283 -6.79 -20.06 32.22
CA ALA A 283 -7.52 -20.76 31.16
C ALA A 283 -7.58 -19.99 29.83
N CYS A 284 -7.68 -18.65 29.87
CA CYS A 284 -7.72 -17.82 28.67
C CYS A 284 -6.39 -17.79 27.90
N HIS A 285 -5.27 -17.93 28.60
CA HIS A 285 -3.94 -18.02 28.00
C HIS A 285 -3.78 -19.32 27.22
N ASP A 286 -4.21 -20.45 27.79
CA ASP A 286 -4.04 -21.78 27.21
C ASP A 286 -4.81 -21.98 25.88
N VAL A 287 -5.92 -21.25 25.69
CA VAL A 287 -6.74 -21.32 24.45
C VAL A 287 -6.31 -20.31 23.38
N CYS A 288 -5.35 -19.43 23.68
CA CYS A 288 -4.90 -18.37 22.77
C CYS A 288 -3.73 -18.86 21.89
N GLU A 289 -4.05 -19.31 20.67
CA GLU A 289 -3.07 -19.89 19.72
C GLU A 289 -1.96 -18.92 19.28
N ILE A 290 -2.24 -17.62 19.33
CA ILE A 290 -1.31 -16.54 18.95
C ILE A 290 -0.64 -15.88 20.16
N HIS A 291 -0.90 -16.37 21.37
CA HIS A 291 -0.32 -15.88 22.62
C HIS A 291 -0.54 -14.37 22.88
N ALA A 292 -1.74 -13.86 22.57
CA ALA A 292 -2.13 -12.47 22.82
C ALA A 292 -2.61 -12.19 24.26
N ILE A 293 -2.87 -13.22 25.08
CA ILE A 293 -3.20 -13.04 26.50
C ILE A 293 -1.91 -13.00 27.31
N LEU A 294 -1.73 -11.96 28.11
CA LEU A 294 -0.56 -11.73 28.95
C LEU A 294 -0.88 -12.03 30.43
N GLY A 295 0.07 -12.63 31.13
CA GLY A 295 0.04 -12.86 32.59
C GLY A 295 0.02 -14.35 32.96
N GLU A 296 0.64 -14.67 34.10
CA GLU A 296 0.81 -16.06 34.56
C GLU A 296 -0.35 -16.50 35.46
N LYS A 297 -0.30 -17.75 35.92
CA LYS A 297 -1.25 -18.22 36.93
C LYS A 297 -1.16 -17.39 38.22
N ASP A 298 -2.30 -17.05 38.79
CA ASP A 298 -2.50 -16.13 39.93
C ASP A 298 -2.27 -14.63 39.61
N ASP A 299 -2.16 -14.25 38.34
CA ASP A 299 -2.17 -12.85 37.90
C ASP A 299 -3.50 -12.48 37.23
N ILE A 300 -3.92 -11.22 37.39
CA ILE A 300 -4.94 -10.60 36.55
C ILE A 300 -4.34 -10.49 35.15
N HIS A 301 -4.93 -11.23 34.20
CA HIS A 301 -4.49 -11.28 32.80
C HIS A 301 -4.85 -9.98 32.04
N VAL A 302 -4.12 -9.70 30.96
CA VAL A 302 -4.31 -8.54 30.05
C VAL A 302 -4.29 -9.03 28.60
N ILE A 303 -4.95 -8.34 27.66
CA ILE A 303 -4.92 -8.69 26.23
C ILE A 303 -4.03 -7.71 25.47
N ASP A 304 -3.07 -8.22 24.70
CA ASP A 304 -2.33 -7.46 23.70
C ASP A 304 -3.18 -7.29 22.44
N ASP A 305 -3.82 -6.14 22.31
CA ASP A 305 -4.73 -5.83 21.20
C ASP A 305 -4.03 -5.85 19.83
N PHE A 306 -2.73 -5.53 19.78
CA PHE A 306 -1.97 -5.54 18.52
C PHE A 306 -1.73 -6.97 18.01
N THR A 307 -1.53 -7.92 18.92
CA THR A 307 -1.33 -9.33 18.57
C THR A 307 -2.67 -10.05 18.37
N CYS A 308 -3.72 -9.65 19.07
CA CYS A 308 -5.03 -10.32 19.11
C CYS A 308 -5.72 -10.41 17.73
N THR A 309 -6.04 -11.63 17.29
CA THR A 309 -6.84 -11.90 16.07
C THR A 309 -8.35 -11.75 16.29
N LYS A 310 -8.77 -11.35 17.50
CA LYS A 310 -10.19 -11.15 17.87
C LYS A 310 -11.08 -12.39 17.67
N CYS A 311 -10.49 -13.58 17.77
CA CYS A 311 -11.18 -14.86 17.53
C CYS A 311 -12.22 -15.27 18.60
N GLY A 312 -12.28 -14.59 19.75
CA GLY A 312 -13.27 -14.83 20.80
C GLY A 312 -13.12 -16.13 21.61
N LYS A 313 -12.18 -17.02 21.29
CA LYS A 313 -11.97 -18.31 22.00
C LYS A 313 -11.80 -18.13 23.52
N CYS A 314 -11.09 -17.09 23.94
CA CYS A 314 -10.86 -16.79 25.35
C CYS A 314 -12.13 -16.36 26.10
N LEU A 315 -13.11 -15.75 25.43
CA LEU A 315 -14.37 -15.31 26.03
C LEU A 315 -15.15 -16.49 26.60
N HIS A 316 -15.18 -17.61 25.88
CA HIS A 316 -15.95 -18.80 26.24
C HIS A 316 -15.30 -19.65 27.35
N THR A 317 -13.99 -19.54 27.54
CA THR A 317 -13.26 -20.32 28.56
C THR A 317 -13.21 -19.61 29.93
N CYS A 318 -13.52 -18.30 29.98
CA CYS A 318 -13.41 -17.52 31.20
C CYS A 318 -14.62 -17.73 32.12
N GLU A 319 -14.48 -18.61 33.12
CA GLU A 319 -15.53 -18.94 34.09
C GLU A 319 -15.96 -17.73 34.95
N THR A 320 -15.07 -16.78 35.22
CA THR A 320 -15.42 -15.56 35.97
C THR A 320 -16.04 -14.48 35.10
N HIS A 321 -16.18 -14.74 33.80
CA HIS A 321 -16.64 -13.76 32.80
C HIS A 321 -15.87 -12.44 32.86
N ALA A 322 -14.58 -12.50 33.23
CA ALA A 322 -13.70 -11.34 33.28
C ALA A 322 -13.36 -10.82 31.89
N ILE A 323 -13.34 -11.69 30.88
CA ILE A 323 -13.12 -11.26 29.49
C ILE A 323 -14.39 -10.60 28.98
N LYS A 324 -14.27 -9.38 28.49
CA LYS A 324 -15.34 -8.56 27.93
C LYS A 324 -15.03 -8.29 26.46
N CYS A 325 -16.07 -8.38 25.64
CA CYS A 325 -16.05 -7.88 24.28
C CYS A 325 -16.85 -6.58 24.26
N ILE A 326 -16.23 -5.51 23.80
CA ILE A 326 -16.86 -4.19 23.68
C ILE A 326 -16.59 -3.61 22.31
N THR A 327 -17.20 -2.47 22.05
CA THR A 327 -16.96 -1.66 20.87
C THR A 327 -16.63 -0.22 21.31
N GLY A 328 -16.02 0.56 20.43
CA GLY A 328 -15.53 1.90 20.78
C GLY A 328 -14.31 1.88 21.71
N ALA A 329 -14.17 2.91 22.54
CA ALA A 329 -12.97 3.12 23.37
C ALA A 329 -12.83 2.07 24.49
N LEU A 330 -11.62 1.53 24.64
CA LEU A 330 -11.25 0.68 25.78
C LEU A 330 -11.35 1.47 27.10
N PRO A 331 -11.87 0.85 28.18
CA PRO A 331 -11.80 1.45 29.51
C PRO A 331 -10.34 1.56 29.97
N GLU A 332 -10.08 2.35 31.02
CA GLU A 332 -8.76 2.38 31.65
C GLU A 332 -8.45 0.99 32.22
N LEU A 333 -7.44 0.35 31.64
CA LEU A 333 -7.02 -1.00 31.94
C LEU A 333 -5.54 -1.01 32.29
N PRO A 334 -5.10 -1.95 33.12
CA PRO A 334 -3.68 -2.09 33.39
C PRO A 334 -2.93 -2.56 32.14
N ASP A 335 -1.85 -1.87 31.80
CA ASP A 335 -0.98 -2.22 30.67
C ASP A 335 -0.18 -3.52 30.91
N GLU A 336 -0.14 -3.99 32.16
CA GLU A 336 0.58 -5.20 32.58
C GLU A 336 -0.26 -6.07 33.53
N PRO A 337 -0.02 -7.39 33.55
CA PRO A 337 -0.67 -8.30 34.50
C PRO A 337 -0.40 -7.97 35.99
N ILE A 338 -1.43 -8.03 36.82
CA ILE A 338 -1.38 -7.68 38.25
C ILE A 338 -1.47 -8.93 39.13
N SER A 339 -0.50 -9.16 40.02
CA SER A 339 -0.49 -10.35 40.86
C SER A 339 -1.48 -10.28 42.04
N LEU A 340 -2.22 -11.37 42.30
CA LEU A 340 -3.26 -11.44 43.35
C LEU A 340 -2.72 -11.81 44.75
N LYS A 341 -1.49 -12.35 44.86
CA LYS A 341 -0.88 -12.69 46.16
C LYS A 341 -0.17 -11.47 46.74
N GLY A 342 -0.65 -10.95 47.87
CA GLY A 342 -0.10 -9.79 48.60
C GLY A 342 1.31 -9.96 49.19
N GLU A 343 2.11 -10.90 48.71
CA GLU A 343 3.52 -11.00 49.04
C GLU A 343 4.33 -10.14 48.05
N LYS A 344 5.18 -9.26 48.58
CA LYS A 344 6.32 -8.76 47.81
C LYS A 344 7.15 -9.98 47.43
N ARG A 345 6.96 -10.50 46.22
CA ARG A 345 7.93 -11.39 45.60
C ARG A 345 9.28 -10.68 45.70
N VAL A 346 10.27 -11.37 46.28
CA VAL A 346 11.67 -11.18 45.87
C VAL A 346 11.60 -11.07 44.36
N LYS A 347 12.11 -9.97 43.78
CA LYS A 347 12.10 -9.74 42.34
C LYS A 347 12.89 -10.87 41.64
N GLU A 348 12.30 -12.05 41.52
CA GLU A 348 12.48 -12.89 40.36
C GLU A 348 12.04 -12.04 39.19
N LYS A 349 12.97 -11.88 38.25
CA LYS A 349 12.88 -10.98 37.11
C LYS A 349 11.53 -11.15 36.43
N ARG A 350 10.65 -10.19 36.67
CA ARG A 350 9.39 -9.99 35.97
C ARG A 350 9.72 -9.82 34.48
N VAL A 351 9.31 -10.77 33.65
CA VAL A 351 9.12 -10.59 32.21
C VAL A 351 7.75 -9.95 32.05
N VAL A 352 7.66 -8.69 32.45
CA VAL A 352 6.81 -7.78 31.69
C VAL A 352 7.36 -7.84 30.26
N ARG A 353 6.54 -7.83 29.20
CA ARG A 353 7.02 -7.20 27.96
C ARG A 353 7.19 -5.68 28.20
N LYS A 354 8.15 -5.31 29.06
CA LYS A 354 9.10 -4.26 28.71
C LYS A 354 9.64 -4.63 27.33
N ARG A 355 10.37 -3.76 26.65
CA ARG A 355 11.31 -4.27 25.63
C ARG A 355 12.28 -5.23 26.33
N VAL A 356 11.88 -6.49 26.46
CA VAL A 356 12.71 -7.58 26.91
C VAL A 356 13.48 -7.89 25.66
N ARG A 357 14.65 -7.26 25.57
CA ARG A 357 15.80 -7.73 24.82
C ARG A 357 15.69 -9.25 24.75
N PRO A 358 15.36 -9.84 23.58
CA PRO A 358 15.29 -11.28 23.46
C PRO A 358 16.63 -11.82 23.94
N GLN A 359 16.66 -12.55 25.06
CA GLN A 359 17.82 -13.41 25.35
C GLN A 359 17.70 -14.62 24.43
N ALA A 360 17.81 -14.40 23.12
CA ALA A 360 18.40 -15.42 22.30
C ALA A 360 19.77 -15.69 22.95
N VAL A 361 20.01 -16.94 23.34
CA VAL A 361 21.36 -17.40 23.65
C VAL A 361 22.11 -17.45 22.32
N LEU A 362 22.33 -16.29 21.70
CA LEU A 362 23.39 -16.11 20.74
C LEU A 362 24.65 -16.37 21.53
N PHE A 363 25.38 -17.42 21.16
CA PHE A 363 26.69 -17.69 21.71
C PHE A 363 27.49 -16.40 21.64
N ARG A 364 27.66 -15.72 22.78
CA ARG A 364 28.49 -14.52 22.90
C ARG A 364 29.90 -14.93 22.50
N LYS A 365 30.26 -14.75 21.25
CA LYS A 365 31.68 -14.68 20.88
C LYS A 365 32.18 -13.43 21.59
N LYS A 366 33.09 -13.59 22.56
CA LYS A 366 33.82 -12.46 23.14
C LYS A 366 34.54 -11.74 22.00
N LEU A 367 33.89 -10.73 21.44
CA LEU A 367 34.55 -9.79 20.54
C LEU A 367 35.44 -8.93 21.43
N GLN A 368 36.73 -8.92 21.10
CA GLN A 368 37.67 -8.00 21.71
C GLN A 368 37.17 -6.59 21.42
N THR A 369 36.87 -5.83 22.47
CA THR A 369 36.63 -4.39 22.41
C THR A 369 37.82 -3.74 21.71
N LYS A 370 37.63 -3.30 20.47
CA LYS A 370 38.60 -2.44 19.80
C LYS A 370 38.53 -1.08 20.47
N VAL A 371 39.69 -0.66 20.96
CA VAL A 371 40.14 0.66 21.39
C VAL A 371 39.12 1.78 21.18
N GLU A 372 38.68 2.40 22.29
CA GLU A 372 38.03 3.72 22.28
C GLU A 372 38.92 4.70 21.52
N GLN A 373 38.60 4.97 20.27
CA GLN A 373 39.13 6.15 19.59
C GLN A 373 38.38 7.35 20.14
N THR A 374 38.99 8.02 21.12
CA THR A 374 38.56 9.34 21.57
C THR A 374 38.67 10.30 20.40
N VAL A 375 37.54 10.89 20.00
CA VAL A 375 37.54 12.00 19.04
C VAL A 375 38.09 13.22 19.76
N GLU A 376 39.15 13.83 19.20
CA GLU A 376 39.61 15.13 19.68
C GLU A 376 38.53 16.17 19.44
N TRP A 377 37.79 16.53 20.50
CA TRP A 377 36.85 17.63 20.51
C TRP A 377 37.60 18.96 20.54
N LYS A 378 38.18 19.36 19.40
CA LYS A 378 38.95 20.60 19.24
C LYS A 378 38.02 21.79 19.01
N GLY A 379 37.76 22.54 20.08
CA GLY A 379 37.17 23.88 20.02
C GLY A 379 38.02 24.85 20.84
N ASN A 380 38.26 26.05 20.31
CA ASN A 380 39.01 27.11 21.02
C ASN A 380 38.07 28.10 21.75
N GLY A 381 36.76 27.85 21.69
CA GLY A 381 35.72 28.71 22.25
C GLY A 381 35.29 28.31 23.67
N LYS A 382 34.23 28.95 24.16
CA LYS A 382 33.70 28.69 25.51
C LYS A 382 32.88 27.39 25.55
N MET A 383 32.84 26.76 26.72
CA MET A 383 31.98 25.61 27.00
C MET A 383 30.56 26.05 27.36
N LYS A 384 29.55 25.46 26.73
CA LYS A 384 28.12 25.64 27.04
C LYS A 384 27.44 24.31 27.35
N GLU A 385 26.71 24.25 28.45
CA GLU A 385 25.87 23.11 28.81
C GLU A 385 24.40 23.34 28.43
N MET A 386 23.73 22.29 27.95
CA MET A 386 22.32 22.31 27.58
C MET A 386 21.61 21.04 28.07
N ASN A 387 20.31 21.14 28.36
CA ASN A 387 19.51 20.02 28.85
C ASN A 387 18.14 19.98 28.15
N ALA A 388 17.72 18.79 27.75
CA ALA A 388 16.42 18.49 27.15
C ALA A 388 15.98 17.06 27.50
N ASP A 389 14.72 16.71 27.22
CA ASP A 389 14.28 15.32 27.33
C ASP A 389 14.81 14.50 26.14
N VAL A 390 14.69 15.05 24.94
CA VAL A 390 15.15 14.43 23.68
C VAL A 390 16.13 15.34 22.95
N ILE A 391 17.25 14.78 22.50
CA ILE A 391 18.20 15.44 21.61
C ILE A 391 18.08 14.83 20.22
N VAL A 392 17.89 15.66 19.21
CA VAL A 392 17.83 15.26 17.80
C VAL A 392 19.07 15.78 17.07
N VAL A 393 19.74 14.89 16.36
CA VAL A 393 20.94 15.22 15.58
C VAL A 393 20.60 15.26 14.08
N ALA A 394 20.67 16.47 13.52
CA ALA A 394 20.25 16.93 12.20
C ALA A 394 18.74 17.21 12.05
N ALA A 395 18.42 18.24 11.26
CA ALA A 395 17.07 18.76 11.04
C ALA A 395 16.55 18.45 9.62
N GLY A 396 16.85 17.26 9.09
CA GLY A 396 16.20 16.70 7.91
C GLY A 396 14.75 16.25 8.20
N PRO A 397 14.02 15.67 7.22
CA PRO A 397 12.65 15.20 7.42
C PRO A 397 12.51 14.21 8.59
N ALA A 398 13.50 13.33 8.78
CA ALA A 398 13.51 12.38 9.90
C ALA A 398 13.70 13.09 11.26
N GLY A 399 14.69 13.98 11.37
CA GLY A 399 14.92 14.72 12.60
C GLY A 399 13.77 15.66 12.96
N LEU A 400 13.19 16.34 11.96
CA LEU A 400 11.99 17.17 12.16
C LEU A 400 10.80 16.31 12.59
N GLY A 401 10.56 15.17 11.94
CA GLY A 401 9.50 14.23 12.34
C GLY A 401 9.65 13.76 13.78
N ALA A 402 10.87 13.45 14.21
CA ALA A 402 11.18 13.05 15.57
C ALA A 402 10.95 14.18 16.59
N ALA A 403 11.39 15.40 16.27
CA ALA A 403 11.23 16.56 17.14
C ALA A 403 9.75 16.92 17.35
N ILE A 404 8.93 16.85 16.29
CA ILE A 404 7.49 17.10 16.36
C ILE A 404 6.82 16.02 17.20
N ALA A 405 7.06 14.73 16.91
CA ALA A 405 6.44 13.62 17.62
C ALA A 405 6.75 13.63 19.13
N ALA A 406 7.99 13.98 19.50
CA ALA A 406 8.35 14.17 20.92
C ALA A 406 7.67 15.41 21.52
N GLY A 407 7.61 16.52 20.79
CA GLY A 407 6.94 17.75 21.22
C GLY A 407 5.42 17.60 21.42
N GLU A 408 4.77 16.75 20.63
CA GLU A 408 3.34 16.38 20.79
C GLU A 408 3.08 15.62 22.09
N LYS A 409 4.12 15.06 22.72
CA LYS A 409 4.08 14.47 24.07
C LYS A 409 4.59 15.44 25.15
N HIS A 410 4.70 16.73 24.83
CA HIS A 410 5.16 17.79 25.72
C HIS A 410 6.60 17.62 26.23
N LEU A 411 7.43 16.86 25.51
CA LEU A 411 8.84 16.69 25.85
C LEU A 411 9.70 17.82 25.27
N LYS A 412 10.64 18.32 26.07
CA LYS A 412 11.56 19.36 25.63
C LYS A 412 12.56 18.77 24.64
N THR A 413 12.70 19.37 23.47
CA THR A 413 13.63 18.91 22.43
C THR A 413 14.70 19.94 22.08
N ILE A 414 15.93 19.48 21.88
CA ILE A 414 17.00 20.25 21.25
C ILE A 414 17.33 19.60 19.90
N VAL A 415 17.29 20.37 18.83
CA VAL A 415 17.58 19.91 17.46
C VAL A 415 18.87 20.58 16.99
N PHE A 416 19.93 19.80 16.79
CA PHE A 416 21.17 20.28 16.21
C PHE A 416 21.14 20.19 14.69
N GLU A 417 21.64 21.19 13.99
CA GLU A 417 21.82 21.17 12.54
C GLU A 417 23.17 21.81 12.20
N LYS A 418 23.97 21.14 11.38
CA LYS A 418 25.29 21.66 10.99
C LYS A 418 25.21 22.70 9.88
N SER A 419 24.14 22.66 9.08
CA SER A 419 23.81 23.70 8.11
C SER A 419 23.18 24.93 8.78
N ASN A 420 23.05 26.01 8.02
CA ASN A 420 22.28 27.20 8.40
C ASN A 420 20.77 27.07 8.10
N THR A 421 20.35 25.97 7.48
CA THR A 421 18.97 25.69 7.06
C THR A 421 18.57 24.25 7.40
N THR A 422 17.28 24.04 7.68
CA THR A 422 16.69 22.71 7.87
C THR A 422 16.37 22.04 6.53
N GLY A 423 16.15 20.71 6.54
CA GLY A 423 15.63 19.93 5.41
C GLY A 423 16.61 18.96 4.77
N GLY A 424 17.92 19.23 4.80
CA GLY A 424 18.93 18.36 4.20
C GLY A 424 18.62 17.99 2.74
N ALA A 425 18.79 16.71 2.38
CA ALA A 425 18.50 16.20 1.04
C ALA A 425 17.04 16.39 0.59
N ALA A 426 16.09 16.47 1.53
CA ALA A 426 14.68 16.62 1.18
C ALA A 426 14.37 17.96 0.50
N ASN A 427 15.17 19.00 0.72
CA ASN A 427 15.03 20.28 0.00
C ASN A 427 15.27 20.15 -1.51
N MET A 428 15.88 19.07 -1.98
CA MET A 428 16.05 18.75 -3.40
C MET A 428 14.96 17.80 -3.92
N GLY A 429 14.29 17.07 -3.03
CA GLY A 429 13.24 16.13 -3.37
C GLY A 429 11.87 16.80 -3.57
N MET A 430 10.86 15.97 -3.80
CA MET A 430 9.53 16.44 -4.21
C MET A 430 8.40 15.98 -3.29
N GLY A 431 8.53 14.81 -2.65
CA GLY A 431 7.51 14.33 -1.74
C GLY A 431 7.74 12.93 -1.18
N PRO A 432 7.08 12.58 -0.06
CA PRO A 432 7.14 11.27 0.57
C PRO A 432 6.28 10.23 -0.15
N LEU A 433 6.50 8.96 0.21
CA LEU A 433 5.58 7.88 -0.10
C LEU A 433 4.39 7.88 0.88
N GLY A 434 3.21 7.57 0.34
CA GLY A 434 2.01 7.19 1.09
C GLY A 434 1.32 6.01 0.40
N ILE A 435 0.69 5.14 1.19
CA ILE A 435 -0.07 3.98 0.71
C ILE A 435 -1.45 3.99 1.37
N ASP A 436 -2.49 3.66 0.63
CA ASP A 436 -3.91 3.68 1.07
C ASP A 436 -4.33 5.05 1.64
N THR A 437 -3.95 6.14 0.96
CA THR A 437 -4.23 7.51 1.43
C THR A 437 -5.51 8.10 0.82
N ASP A 438 -6.09 9.11 1.50
CA ASP A 438 -7.21 9.88 0.95
C ASP A 438 -6.83 10.61 -0.36
N VAL A 439 -5.57 11.02 -0.51
CA VAL A 439 -5.04 11.63 -1.75
C VAL A 439 -5.10 10.63 -2.91
N GLN A 440 -4.70 9.38 -2.67
CA GLN A 440 -4.75 8.31 -3.67
C GLN A 440 -6.20 7.95 -4.05
N LYS A 441 -7.08 7.81 -3.06
CA LYS A 441 -8.51 7.49 -3.28
C LYS A 441 -9.19 8.56 -4.15
N LYS A 442 -8.91 9.83 -3.91
CA LYS A 442 -9.41 10.96 -4.73
C LYS A 442 -8.93 10.92 -6.19
N GLN A 443 -7.81 10.25 -6.46
CA GLN A 443 -7.25 10.08 -7.81
C GLN A 443 -7.55 8.70 -8.41
N PHE A 444 -8.49 7.94 -7.82
CA PHE A 444 -8.84 6.58 -8.24
C PHE A 444 -7.66 5.59 -8.18
N ASN A 445 -6.66 5.85 -7.34
CA ASN A 445 -5.60 4.91 -7.03
C ASN A 445 -6.00 4.04 -5.82
N GLN A 446 -5.98 2.72 -5.99
CA GLN A 446 -6.44 1.73 -5.02
C GLN A 446 -5.32 0.88 -4.40
N ILE A 447 -4.05 1.30 -4.53
CA ILE A 447 -2.92 0.56 -3.96
C ILE A 447 -3.12 0.33 -2.45
N THR A 448 -3.21 -0.93 -2.04
CA THR A 448 -3.37 -1.30 -0.62
C THR A 448 -2.02 -1.51 0.05
N VAL A 449 -1.98 -1.46 1.38
CA VAL A 449 -0.77 -1.81 2.15
C VAL A 449 -0.34 -3.25 1.88
N LYS A 450 -1.29 -4.17 1.72
CA LYS A 450 -1.00 -5.57 1.39
C LYS A 450 -0.25 -5.68 0.05
N ASP A 451 -0.78 -5.06 -1.00
CA ASP A 451 -0.19 -5.13 -2.35
C ASP A 451 1.19 -4.47 -2.36
N ALA A 452 1.32 -3.30 -1.73
CA ALA A 452 2.60 -2.62 -1.61
C ALA A 452 3.63 -3.47 -0.83
N LEU A 453 3.23 -4.15 0.24
CA LEU A 453 4.10 -5.07 0.98
C LEU A 453 4.56 -6.24 0.11
N GLU A 454 3.65 -6.93 -0.57
CA GLU A 454 4.00 -8.04 -1.47
C GLU A 454 5.00 -7.56 -2.55
N MET A 455 4.69 -6.46 -3.23
CA MET A 455 5.58 -5.84 -4.21
C MET A 455 6.95 -5.51 -3.64
N HIS A 456 7.01 -4.95 -2.43
CA HIS A 456 8.26 -4.52 -1.81
C HIS A 456 9.11 -5.69 -1.33
N MET A 457 8.50 -6.69 -0.72
CA MET A 457 9.19 -7.88 -0.24
C MET A 457 9.74 -8.71 -1.41
N ASP A 458 8.98 -8.84 -2.50
CA ASP A 458 9.45 -9.53 -3.70
C ASP A 458 10.56 -8.76 -4.41
N TYR A 459 10.42 -7.44 -4.56
CA TYR A 459 11.45 -6.60 -5.18
C TYR A 459 12.80 -6.68 -4.44
N THR A 460 12.75 -6.79 -3.11
CA THR A 460 13.94 -6.85 -2.24
C THR A 460 14.39 -8.28 -1.96
N HIS A 461 13.80 -9.27 -2.65
CA HIS A 461 14.08 -10.69 -2.49
C HIS A 461 13.97 -11.19 -1.04
N TRP A 462 13.07 -10.58 -0.26
CA TRP A 462 12.88 -10.88 1.17
C TRP A 462 14.14 -10.66 2.02
N ARG A 463 15.07 -9.81 1.58
CA ARG A 463 16.36 -9.53 2.25
C ARG A 463 16.28 -8.37 3.25
N VAL A 464 15.07 -8.01 3.68
CA VAL A 464 14.78 -6.83 4.51
C VAL A 464 13.96 -7.22 5.73
N ASP A 465 13.96 -6.37 6.74
CA ASP A 465 13.18 -6.60 7.96
C ASP A 465 11.69 -6.34 7.72
N ALA A 466 10.93 -7.42 7.52
CA ALA A 466 9.50 -7.34 7.22
C ALA A 466 8.68 -6.64 8.33
N ASP A 467 9.10 -6.73 9.61
CA ASP A 467 8.39 -6.06 10.72
C ASP A 467 8.59 -4.55 10.65
N LEU A 468 9.79 -4.09 10.30
CA LEU A 468 10.08 -2.67 10.05
C LEU A 468 9.31 -2.14 8.83
N VAL A 469 9.35 -2.85 7.70
CA VAL A 469 8.64 -2.46 6.47
C VAL A 469 7.13 -2.40 6.72
N SER A 470 6.56 -3.45 7.31
CA SER A 470 5.14 -3.52 7.63
C SER A 470 4.70 -2.38 8.55
N THR A 471 5.45 -2.13 9.63
CA THR A 471 5.14 -1.03 10.56
C THR A 471 5.13 0.32 9.85
N TYR A 472 6.12 0.57 8.99
CA TYR A 472 6.17 1.80 8.21
C TYR A 472 5.02 1.91 7.21
N PHE A 473 4.75 0.89 6.40
CA PHE A 473 3.72 0.97 5.36
C PHE A 473 2.32 1.18 5.96
N HIS A 474 2.00 0.49 7.06
CA HIS A 474 0.74 0.69 7.78
C HIS A 474 0.61 2.10 8.40
N LYS A 475 1.73 2.73 8.77
CA LYS A 475 1.74 4.10 9.30
C LYS A 475 1.73 5.18 8.20
N SER A 476 2.02 4.83 6.94
CA SER A 476 2.27 5.81 5.89
C SER A 476 1.06 6.73 5.59
N ALA A 477 -0.17 6.19 5.48
CA ALA A 477 -1.39 6.99 5.31
C ALA A 477 -1.61 7.97 6.45
N ASP A 478 -1.41 7.51 7.69
CA ASP A 478 -1.55 8.34 8.86
C ASP A 478 -0.52 9.48 8.88
N THR A 479 0.72 9.21 8.46
CA THR A 479 1.75 10.23 8.34
C THR A 479 1.48 11.24 7.23
N ILE A 480 0.87 10.83 6.10
CA ILE A 480 0.43 11.78 5.07
C ILE A 480 -0.63 12.73 5.64
N ARG A 481 -1.65 12.22 6.34
CA ARG A 481 -2.66 13.06 7.01
C ARG A 481 -2.05 13.97 8.07
N TRP A 482 -1.10 13.45 8.86
CA TRP A 482 -0.37 14.24 9.86
C TRP A 482 0.40 15.41 9.24
N LEU A 483 0.95 15.25 8.03
CA LEU A 483 1.55 16.36 7.27
C LEU A 483 0.48 17.34 6.77
N GLU A 484 -0.66 16.86 6.27
CA GLU A 484 -1.80 17.72 5.87
C GLU A 484 -2.31 18.58 7.04
N ASP A 485 -2.40 18.01 8.25
CA ASP A 485 -2.79 18.72 9.48
C ASP A 485 -1.81 19.84 9.87
N MET A 486 -0.56 19.76 9.40
CA MET A 486 0.44 20.85 9.54
C MET A 486 0.38 21.89 8.43
N GLY A 487 -0.57 21.77 7.50
CA GLY A 487 -0.73 22.65 6.35
C GLY A 487 0.10 22.26 5.13
N VAL A 488 0.58 21.02 5.04
CA VAL A 488 1.22 20.53 3.82
C VAL A 488 0.14 20.17 2.79
N GLU A 489 0.12 20.87 1.67
CA GLU A 489 -0.73 20.50 0.54
C GLU A 489 0.03 19.57 -0.41
N PHE A 490 -0.64 18.49 -0.85
CA PHE A 490 -0.11 17.61 -1.89
C PHE A 490 -0.78 17.91 -3.23
N ALA A 491 0.01 17.95 -4.31
CA ALA A 491 -0.50 18.06 -5.67
C ALA A 491 -1.20 16.78 -6.15
N GLY A 492 -0.95 15.66 -5.44
CA GLY A 492 -1.43 14.33 -5.78
C GLY A 492 -0.39 13.27 -5.45
N ALA A 493 -0.76 12.02 -5.66
CA ALA A 493 0.10 10.87 -5.67
C ALA A 493 0.40 10.46 -7.12
N TYR A 494 1.67 10.36 -7.48
CA TYR A 494 2.11 10.19 -8.86
C TYR A 494 2.92 8.91 -9.04
N LYS A 495 2.82 8.35 -10.24
CA LYS A 495 3.79 7.37 -10.73
C LYS A 495 5.09 8.07 -11.08
N TYR A 496 6.21 7.37 -10.98
CA TYR A 496 7.45 7.84 -11.58
C TYR A 496 7.51 7.40 -13.04
N PHE A 497 7.31 6.11 -13.31
CA PHE A 497 7.28 5.53 -14.65
C PHE A 497 6.02 4.66 -14.80
N ALA A 498 5.68 4.24 -16.03
CA ALA A 498 4.38 3.63 -16.33
C ALA A 498 4.03 2.42 -15.43
N GLU A 499 5.01 1.56 -15.16
CA GLU A 499 4.86 0.34 -14.36
C GLU A 499 5.01 0.56 -12.85
N SER A 500 5.35 1.77 -12.39
CA SER A 500 5.35 2.07 -10.95
C SER A 500 3.93 2.30 -10.44
N GLU A 501 3.75 2.22 -9.13
CA GLU A 501 2.51 2.64 -8.48
C GLU A 501 2.48 4.14 -8.21
N ALA A 502 1.29 4.71 -8.11
CA ALA A 502 1.10 6.13 -7.81
C ALA A 502 1.22 6.39 -6.29
N THR A 503 2.39 6.12 -5.71
CA THR A 503 2.65 6.27 -4.26
C THR A 503 3.37 7.57 -3.90
N TRP A 504 3.86 8.32 -4.89
CA TRP A 504 4.68 9.50 -4.67
C TRP A 504 3.83 10.74 -4.42
N HIS A 505 3.65 11.11 -3.16
CA HIS A 505 2.84 12.25 -2.75
C HIS A 505 3.63 13.54 -2.92
N ILE A 506 3.61 14.10 -4.14
CA ILE A 506 4.35 15.31 -4.47
C ILE A 506 3.72 16.49 -3.73
N VAL A 507 4.55 17.19 -2.95
CA VAL A 507 4.16 18.41 -2.25
C VAL A 507 3.81 19.48 -3.28
N LYS A 508 2.68 20.14 -3.11
CA LYS A 508 2.21 21.17 -4.03
C LYS A 508 3.14 22.39 -3.97
N PRO A 509 3.83 22.74 -5.06
CA PRO A 509 4.76 23.85 -5.05
C PRO A 509 4.01 25.19 -5.14
N GLU A 510 4.54 26.22 -4.49
CA GLU A 510 3.93 27.57 -4.42
C GLU A 510 3.72 28.20 -5.82
N ASN A 511 4.58 27.87 -6.79
CA ASN A 511 4.50 28.36 -8.17
C ASN A 511 3.55 27.52 -9.07
N GLY A 512 2.94 26.46 -8.53
CA GLY A 512 2.06 25.54 -9.25
C GLY A 512 2.77 24.58 -10.22
N VAL A 513 4.09 24.65 -10.37
CA VAL A 513 4.86 23.81 -11.30
C VAL A 513 5.55 22.69 -10.53
N ILE A 514 5.07 21.46 -10.73
CA ILE A 514 5.69 20.25 -10.19
C ILE A 514 7.12 20.11 -10.74
N GLY A 515 8.07 19.89 -9.84
CA GLY A 515 9.47 19.68 -10.20
C GLY A 515 10.36 19.53 -8.97
N PRO A 516 11.69 19.43 -9.17
CA PRO A 516 12.66 19.33 -8.09
C PRO A 516 12.46 20.43 -7.04
N ARG A 517 12.77 20.12 -5.78
CA ARG A 517 12.63 21.02 -4.61
C ARG A 517 11.20 21.28 -4.12
N ALA A 518 10.18 20.64 -4.70
CA ALA A 518 8.80 20.82 -4.26
C ALA A 518 8.56 20.49 -2.77
N ALA A 519 9.35 19.58 -2.18
CA ALA A 519 9.26 19.23 -0.76
C ALA A 519 9.68 20.37 0.21
N GLY A 520 10.25 21.48 -0.30
CA GLY A 520 10.60 22.63 0.53
C GLY A 520 9.43 23.20 1.33
N GLY A 521 8.20 23.17 0.77
CA GLY A 521 6.99 23.59 1.49
C GLY A 521 6.70 22.72 2.72
N MET A 522 6.86 21.40 2.59
CA MET A 522 6.72 20.45 3.70
C MET A 522 7.78 20.69 4.78
N ILE A 523 9.04 20.91 4.40
CA ILE A 523 10.11 21.19 5.37
C ILE A 523 9.85 22.49 6.15
N LYS A 524 9.35 23.55 5.48
CA LYS A 524 8.94 24.80 6.15
C LYS A 524 7.84 24.53 7.19
N ALA A 525 6.78 23.80 6.80
CA ALA A 525 5.66 23.47 7.68
C ALA A 525 6.10 22.65 8.90
N MET A 526 6.88 21.58 8.68
CA MET A 526 7.43 20.75 9.76
C MET A 526 8.34 21.56 10.69
N THR A 527 9.19 22.43 10.15
CA THR A 527 10.07 23.29 10.95
C THR A 527 9.27 24.27 11.81
N ALA A 528 8.21 24.86 11.26
CA ALA A 528 7.30 25.74 12.00
C ALA A 528 6.60 24.97 13.12
N ARG A 529 6.04 23.80 12.82
CA ARG A 529 5.36 22.94 13.79
C ARG A 529 6.26 22.52 14.94
N ALA A 530 7.51 22.12 14.64
CA ALA A 530 8.49 21.77 15.68
C ALA A 530 8.75 22.94 16.63
N LYS A 531 8.88 24.17 16.10
CA LYS A 531 9.09 25.39 16.91
C LYS A 531 7.85 25.72 17.76
N GLU A 532 6.65 25.57 17.22
CA GLU A 532 5.39 25.76 17.95
C GLU A 532 5.28 24.81 19.15
N LEU A 533 5.77 23.59 19.00
CA LEU A 533 5.83 22.58 20.06
C LEU A 533 7.01 22.76 21.04
N GLY A 534 7.80 23.84 20.88
CA GLY A 534 8.87 24.20 21.81
C GLY A 534 10.25 23.63 21.47
N ALA A 535 10.48 23.08 20.27
CA ALA A 535 11.79 22.59 19.86
C ALA A 535 12.82 23.72 19.77
N GLN A 536 13.95 23.55 20.46
CA GLN A 536 15.08 24.48 20.40
C GLN A 536 16.04 24.08 19.29
N PHE A 537 16.09 24.87 18.21
CA PHE A 537 17.04 24.66 17.11
C PHE A 537 18.41 25.29 17.43
N VAL A 538 19.48 24.52 17.19
CA VAL A 538 20.88 24.92 17.31
C VAL A 538 21.55 24.69 15.96
N MET A 539 21.47 25.72 15.10
CA MET A 539 21.98 25.71 13.73
C MET A 539 23.50 25.93 13.68
N GLU A 540 24.11 25.70 12.51
CA GLU A 540 25.55 25.88 12.27
C GLU A 540 26.43 25.20 13.34
N THR A 541 25.95 24.05 13.83
CA THR A 541 26.53 23.33 14.97
C THR A 541 26.64 21.85 14.65
N THR A 542 27.87 21.36 14.63
CA THR A 542 28.17 19.96 14.29
C THR A 542 28.24 19.14 15.57
N VAL A 543 27.37 18.12 15.68
CA VAL A 543 27.52 17.08 16.70
C VAL A 543 28.67 16.16 16.29
N VAL A 544 29.62 15.95 17.19
CA VAL A 544 30.87 15.21 16.92
C VAL A 544 30.96 13.89 17.67
N ASP A 545 30.23 13.74 18.78
CA ASP A 545 30.30 12.54 19.61
C ASP A 545 29.03 12.32 20.46
N LEU A 546 28.78 11.07 20.85
CA LEU A 546 27.69 10.67 21.76
C LEU A 546 28.23 10.51 23.18
N ILE A 547 27.49 11.00 24.17
CA ILE A 547 27.84 10.88 25.60
C ILE A 547 27.15 9.62 26.16
N LYS A 548 27.91 8.76 26.82
CA LYS A 548 27.41 7.53 27.46
C LYS A 548 27.52 7.57 28.97
N ASP A 549 26.52 7.01 29.64
CA ASP A 549 26.56 6.59 31.05
C ASP A 549 26.39 5.07 31.10
N GLY A 550 27.49 4.35 31.33
CA GLY A 550 27.55 2.91 31.11
C GLY A 550 27.21 2.55 29.66
N ASP A 551 26.16 1.74 29.47
CA ASP A 551 25.67 1.34 28.15
C ASP A 551 24.61 2.30 27.57
N LYS A 552 24.06 3.22 28.38
CA LYS A 552 23.01 4.16 27.96
C LYS A 552 23.62 5.40 27.32
N VAL A 553 23.05 5.86 26.20
CA VAL A 553 23.37 7.16 25.61
C VAL A 553 22.53 8.24 26.30
N VAL A 554 23.20 9.29 26.80
CA VAL A 554 22.62 10.32 27.67
C VAL A 554 22.89 11.75 27.18
N GLY A 555 23.42 11.91 25.97
CA GLY A 555 23.73 13.22 25.44
C GLY A 555 24.62 13.21 24.21
N VAL A 556 25.02 14.42 23.81
CA VAL A 556 25.90 14.66 22.66
C VAL A 556 26.92 15.74 22.97
N ARG A 557 28.09 15.66 22.32
CA ARG A 557 29.07 16.75 22.24
C ARG A 557 29.00 17.39 20.86
N ALA A 558 28.99 18.71 20.81
CA ALA A 558 28.92 19.48 19.58
C ALA A 558 29.89 20.66 19.56
N VAL A 559 30.14 21.19 18.36
CA VAL A 559 30.97 22.37 18.10
C VAL A 559 30.22 23.30 17.16
N ASP A 560 30.06 24.56 17.56
CA ASP A 560 29.47 25.59 16.69
C ASP A 560 30.50 26.14 15.68
N GLN A 561 30.03 26.90 14.68
CA GLN A 561 30.90 27.52 13.67
C GLN A 561 31.98 28.45 14.23
N ALA A 562 31.77 29.01 15.44
CA ALA A 562 32.75 29.86 16.12
C ALA A 562 33.78 29.04 16.93
N GLY A 563 33.67 27.71 16.94
CA GLY A 563 34.53 26.81 17.68
C GLY A 563 34.20 26.72 19.18
N ASN A 564 33.03 27.19 19.60
CA ASN A 564 32.53 26.96 20.96
C ASN A 564 32.08 25.52 21.11
N GLN A 565 32.34 24.99 22.30
CA GLN A 565 32.04 23.62 22.68
C GLN A 565 30.66 23.58 23.35
N ILE A 566 29.83 22.58 22.99
CA ILE A 566 28.51 22.37 23.58
C ILE A 566 28.38 20.92 24.06
N GLU A 567 28.01 20.70 25.33
CA GLU A 567 27.52 19.41 25.83
C GLU A 567 26.03 19.56 26.06
N ALA A 568 25.26 18.70 25.41
CA ALA A 568 23.82 18.63 25.62
C ALA A 568 23.49 17.27 26.23
N HIS A 569 22.81 17.28 27.36
CA HIS A 569 22.32 16.09 28.04
C HIS A 569 20.83 15.89 27.82
N GLY A 570 20.43 14.64 27.66
CA GLY A 570 19.04 14.25 27.54
C GLY A 570 18.81 12.78 27.84
N LYS A 571 17.54 12.40 27.98
CA LYS A 571 17.14 11.03 28.33
C LYS A 571 17.19 10.11 27.11
N ALA A 572 17.02 10.66 25.90
CA ALA A 572 17.17 9.96 24.63
C ALA A 572 17.86 10.84 23.57
N VAL A 573 18.61 10.21 22.68
CA VAL A 573 19.25 10.82 21.51
C VAL A 573 18.77 10.12 20.24
N ILE A 574 18.31 10.91 19.27
CA ILE A 574 17.84 10.46 17.96
C ILE A 574 18.82 10.98 16.90
N VAL A 575 19.49 10.08 16.20
CA VAL A 575 20.43 10.41 15.11
C VAL A 575 19.77 10.27 13.75
N ALA A 576 19.70 11.37 13.00
CA ALA A 576 19.05 11.46 11.70
C ALA A 576 19.88 12.30 10.70
N THR A 577 21.20 12.10 10.71
CA THR A 577 22.19 12.85 9.93
C THR A 577 22.23 12.52 8.43
N GLY A 578 21.53 11.47 8.00
CA GLY A 578 21.49 11.02 6.62
C GLY A 578 22.58 9.98 6.30
N GLY A 579 22.90 9.81 5.03
CA GLY A 579 23.93 8.86 4.63
C GLY A 579 25.36 9.42 4.69
N PHE A 580 26.17 8.96 3.75
CA PHE A 580 27.57 9.32 3.53
C PHE A 580 27.90 9.53 2.04
N GLY A 581 26.88 9.85 1.22
CA GLY A 581 27.01 9.97 -0.24
C GLY A 581 28.02 11.02 -0.73
N ASN A 582 28.48 11.93 0.14
CA ASN A 582 29.49 12.94 -0.17
C ASN A 582 30.87 12.63 0.47
N ASN A 583 31.06 11.44 1.03
CA ASN A 583 32.32 11.01 1.65
C ASN A 583 33.08 10.07 0.71
N LYS A 584 34.14 10.58 0.06
CA LYS A 584 34.90 9.81 -0.95
C LYS A 584 35.50 8.55 -0.35
N GLU A 585 36.11 8.67 0.83
CA GLU A 585 36.79 7.55 1.50
C GLU A 585 35.80 6.44 1.87
N MET A 586 34.63 6.80 2.43
CA MET A 586 33.62 5.80 2.77
C MET A 586 32.98 5.18 1.51
N ILE A 587 32.78 5.93 0.43
CA ILE A 587 32.24 5.35 -0.81
C ILE A 587 33.22 4.32 -1.40
N GLU A 588 34.51 4.63 -1.38
CA GLU A 588 35.56 3.69 -1.81
C GLU A 588 35.62 2.47 -0.88
N GLU A 589 35.64 2.68 0.44
CA GLU A 589 35.72 1.59 1.43
C GLU A 589 34.49 0.67 1.43
N GLU A 590 33.28 1.21 1.28
CA GLU A 590 32.04 0.43 1.36
C GLU A 590 31.65 -0.21 0.02
N PHE A 591 31.93 0.46 -1.11
CA PHE A 591 31.38 0.06 -2.41
C PHE A 591 32.44 -0.11 -3.50
N ASN A 592 33.72 0.23 -3.25
CA ASN A 592 34.77 0.22 -4.26
C ASN A 592 34.40 1.08 -5.49
N LEU A 593 33.86 2.27 -5.23
CA LEU A 593 33.47 3.29 -6.21
C LEU A 593 34.23 4.60 -5.98
N HIS A 594 34.41 5.39 -7.03
CA HIS A 594 35.23 6.60 -7.03
C HIS A 594 34.37 7.82 -7.40
N LEU A 595 34.11 8.65 -6.38
CA LEU A 595 33.23 9.82 -6.52
C LEU A 595 33.78 10.83 -7.54
N GLY A 596 33.03 11.02 -8.62
CA GLY A 596 33.36 11.94 -9.72
C GLY A 596 34.16 11.31 -10.86
N GLU A 597 34.41 10.00 -10.82
CA GLU A 597 35.18 9.27 -11.85
C GLU A 597 34.35 8.15 -12.50
N ASP A 598 33.83 7.22 -11.69
CA ASP A 598 32.97 6.11 -12.14
C ASP A 598 31.60 6.11 -11.42
N TYR A 599 31.42 7.01 -10.45
CA TYR A 599 30.21 7.14 -9.65
C TYR A 599 29.84 8.61 -9.45
N TYR A 600 28.63 8.97 -9.83
CA TYR A 600 28.15 10.36 -9.82
C TYR A 600 26.81 10.45 -9.07
N PRO A 601 26.78 10.73 -7.77
CA PRO A 601 25.54 10.98 -7.02
C PRO A 601 25.16 12.47 -7.03
N PHE A 602 24.01 12.82 -6.43
CA PHE A 602 23.54 14.21 -6.30
C PHE A 602 24.44 15.11 -5.40
N GLN A 603 25.39 14.53 -4.66
CA GLN A 603 26.37 15.21 -3.79
C GLN A 603 25.78 16.31 -2.90
N ILE A 604 24.79 15.97 -2.07
CA ILE A 604 24.21 16.91 -1.10
C ILE A 604 25.29 17.31 -0.07
N PRO A 605 25.62 18.61 0.07
CA PRO A 605 26.65 19.06 1.00
C PRO A 605 26.35 18.63 2.44
N GLY A 606 27.39 18.17 3.13
CA GLY A 606 27.30 17.75 4.52
C GLY A 606 26.84 16.30 4.76
N ILE A 607 26.51 15.51 3.73
CA ILE A 607 26.15 14.10 3.94
C ILE A 607 27.42 13.23 3.94
N THR A 608 28.12 13.20 5.08
CA THR A 608 29.50 12.67 5.20
C THR A 608 29.67 11.47 6.13
N GLY A 609 28.58 10.89 6.64
CA GLY A 609 28.61 9.71 7.52
C GLY A 609 29.01 9.99 8.97
N ASP A 610 28.95 11.24 9.42
CA ASP A 610 29.36 11.63 10.78
C ASP A 610 28.51 10.91 11.84
N GLY A 611 27.19 10.81 11.62
CA GLY A 611 26.27 10.12 12.52
C GLY A 611 26.49 8.62 12.59
N LEU A 612 26.75 7.98 11.44
CA LEU A 612 27.13 6.57 11.37
C LEU A 612 28.38 6.31 12.22
N LYS A 613 29.44 7.11 12.01
CA LYS A 613 30.70 6.97 12.75
C LYS A 613 30.52 7.14 14.26
N MET A 614 29.73 8.12 14.72
CA MET A 614 29.49 8.30 16.15
C MET A 614 28.64 7.18 16.76
N MET A 615 27.66 6.65 16.02
CA MET A 615 26.88 5.50 16.48
C MET A 615 27.72 4.22 16.53
N TRP A 616 28.57 3.96 15.54
CA TRP A 616 29.49 2.81 15.55
C TRP A 616 30.45 2.87 16.75
N ARG A 617 31.01 4.04 17.06
CA ARG A 617 31.82 4.24 18.28
C ARG A 617 31.03 4.01 19.56
N ALA A 618 29.74 4.34 19.57
CA ALA A 618 28.86 4.09 20.72
C ALA A 618 28.47 2.60 20.88
N GLY A 619 28.81 1.74 19.91
CA GLY A 619 28.58 0.30 19.93
C GLY A 619 27.48 -0.19 18.98
N ALA A 620 26.97 0.67 18.08
CA ALA A 620 25.96 0.31 17.11
C ALA A 620 26.50 -0.70 16.08
N MET A 621 25.67 -1.66 15.71
CA MET A 621 25.97 -2.63 14.65
C MET A 621 26.03 -1.93 13.29
N LYS A 622 27.12 -2.15 12.57
CA LYS A 622 27.22 -1.72 11.17
C LYS A 622 26.42 -2.68 10.29
N PHE A 623 25.40 -2.18 9.59
CA PHE A 623 24.48 -3.05 8.86
C PHE A 623 23.86 -2.39 7.63
N GLY A 624 23.79 -3.15 6.54
CA GLY A 624 22.90 -2.88 5.41
C GLY A 624 23.15 -1.54 4.69
N ALA A 625 24.40 -1.08 4.64
CA ALA A 625 24.75 0.09 3.84
C ALA A 625 24.49 -0.20 2.35
N GLY A 626 23.85 0.74 1.66
CA GLY A 626 23.48 0.61 0.26
C GLY A 626 23.46 1.95 -0.46
N ILE A 627 23.34 1.87 -1.78
CA ILE A 627 23.23 3.03 -2.68
C ILE A 627 21.80 3.08 -3.21
N GLU A 628 21.21 4.26 -3.22
CA GLU A 628 19.95 4.52 -3.92
C GLU A 628 20.23 4.64 -5.42
N ALA A 629 20.58 3.51 -6.03
CA ALA A 629 21.16 3.44 -7.36
C ALA A 629 20.18 3.92 -8.43
N ILE A 630 20.71 4.77 -9.30
CA ILE A 630 20.12 5.20 -10.55
C ILE A 630 21.22 5.20 -11.62
N TYR A 631 20.90 5.70 -12.80
CA TYR A 631 21.89 6.07 -13.82
C TYR A 631 21.69 7.53 -14.18
N GLN A 632 22.76 8.24 -14.54
CA GLN A 632 22.68 9.64 -14.99
C GLN A 632 23.92 10.08 -15.77
N LEU A 633 23.80 11.22 -16.46
CA LEU A 633 24.96 11.92 -16.98
C LEU A 633 25.69 12.64 -15.81
N PRO A 634 27.02 12.78 -15.85
CA PRO A 634 27.76 13.60 -14.88
C PRO A 634 27.24 15.04 -14.84
N ASP A 635 26.99 15.61 -13.65
CA ASP A 635 26.47 16.98 -13.53
C ASP A 635 25.11 17.18 -14.23
N ASN A 636 24.23 16.16 -14.19
CA ASN A 636 22.94 16.16 -14.89
C ASN A 636 22.04 17.35 -14.57
N MET A 637 22.10 17.92 -13.37
CA MET A 637 21.31 19.11 -13.04
C MET A 637 21.67 20.31 -13.92
N ASN A 638 22.93 20.41 -14.36
CA ASN A 638 23.38 21.41 -15.33
C ASN A 638 23.17 20.97 -16.78
N TRP A 639 22.88 19.69 -17.04
CA TRP A 639 22.69 19.09 -18.38
C TRP A 639 21.34 18.37 -18.47
N PHE A 640 20.30 19.00 -17.91
CA PHE A 640 19.04 18.35 -17.60
C PHE A 640 18.28 17.88 -18.84
N LEU A 641 18.26 18.65 -19.93
CA LEU A 641 17.57 18.24 -21.15
C LEU A 641 18.33 17.14 -21.88
N LEU A 642 19.66 17.14 -21.86
CA LEU A 642 20.47 16.04 -22.39
C LEU A 642 20.19 14.74 -21.63
N ASP A 643 20.22 14.78 -20.30
CA ASP A 643 19.89 13.62 -19.46
C ASP A 643 18.46 13.13 -19.80
N ALA A 644 17.46 14.02 -19.73
CA ALA A 644 16.06 13.72 -20.04
C ALA A 644 15.86 13.03 -21.41
N VAL A 645 16.47 13.57 -22.45
CA VAL A 645 16.21 13.16 -23.84
C VAL A 645 16.99 11.92 -24.24
N LEU A 646 18.21 11.74 -23.72
CA LEU A 646 19.04 10.57 -24.00
C LEU A 646 18.69 9.37 -23.11
N ARG A 647 17.96 9.61 -22.01
CA ARG A 647 17.40 8.60 -21.09
C ARG A 647 16.12 7.99 -21.66
N GLN A 648 16.23 7.41 -22.85
CA GLN A 648 15.16 6.71 -23.54
C GLN A 648 15.61 5.27 -23.83
N PRO A 649 14.69 4.32 -24.01
CA PRO A 649 15.01 2.90 -24.17
C PRO A 649 15.52 2.64 -25.59
N ASN A 650 16.55 3.36 -26.04
CA ASN A 650 17.21 3.17 -27.33
C ASN A 650 18.27 2.05 -27.23
N LEU A 651 19.26 2.03 -28.12
CA LEU A 651 20.35 1.05 -28.07
C LEU A 651 21.32 1.41 -26.92
N LEU A 652 21.45 0.54 -25.91
CA LEU A 652 22.37 0.72 -24.79
C LEU A 652 23.53 -0.28 -24.89
N ILE A 653 24.76 0.22 -24.96
CA ILE A 653 25.97 -0.62 -25.10
C ILE A 653 27.02 -0.27 -24.06
N ASN A 654 27.85 -1.24 -23.70
CA ASN A 654 29.02 -1.05 -22.86
C ASN A 654 30.24 -0.55 -23.68
N GLN A 655 31.39 -0.46 -23.02
CA GLN A 655 32.68 0.01 -23.55
C GLN A 655 33.25 -0.90 -24.65
N TYR A 656 32.78 -2.14 -24.72
CA TYR A 656 33.18 -3.10 -25.73
C TYR A 656 32.27 -3.06 -26.95
N GLY A 657 31.24 -2.22 -26.93
CA GLY A 657 30.24 -2.12 -27.99
C GLY A 657 29.17 -3.20 -27.93
N GLU A 658 28.98 -3.83 -26.77
CA GLU A 658 28.03 -4.93 -26.58
C GLU A 658 26.82 -4.47 -25.77
N ARG A 659 25.63 -4.93 -26.17
CA ARG A 659 24.42 -4.82 -25.35
C ARG A 659 24.52 -5.73 -24.13
N PHE A 660 23.97 -5.31 -23.00
CA PHE A 660 24.09 -6.03 -21.72
C PHE A 660 22.79 -6.13 -20.90
N MET A 661 21.70 -5.52 -21.35
CA MET A 661 20.39 -5.59 -20.71
C MET A 661 19.26 -5.42 -21.72
N ASN A 662 18.04 -5.76 -21.32
CA ASN A 662 16.83 -5.35 -22.03
C ASN A 662 16.55 -3.87 -21.74
N GLU A 663 16.65 -3.03 -22.76
CA GLU A 663 16.48 -1.57 -22.64
C GLU A 663 15.03 -1.14 -22.35
N ASP A 664 14.02 -2.02 -22.53
CA ASP A 664 12.64 -1.71 -22.08
C ASP A 664 12.54 -1.44 -20.58
N ARG A 665 13.49 -1.97 -19.81
CA ARG A 665 13.54 -1.80 -18.35
C ARG A 665 14.12 -0.46 -17.92
N MET A 666 14.57 0.38 -18.86
CA MET A 666 15.25 1.63 -18.56
C MET A 666 14.40 2.67 -17.80
N GLY A 667 13.06 2.52 -17.82
CA GLY A 667 12.15 3.33 -17.01
C GLY A 667 12.33 3.09 -15.51
N ASN A 668 12.72 1.88 -15.09
CA ASN A 668 13.17 1.63 -13.73
C ASN A 668 14.67 1.98 -13.63
N THR A 669 14.95 3.17 -13.11
CA THR A 669 16.32 3.69 -13.04
C THR A 669 17.26 2.85 -12.19
N THR A 670 16.75 2.13 -11.20
CA THR A 670 17.58 1.25 -10.37
C THR A 670 18.04 0.02 -11.15
N PHE A 671 17.20 -0.55 -12.01
CA PHE A 671 17.60 -1.70 -12.83
C PHE A 671 18.73 -1.32 -13.80
N THR A 672 18.62 -0.18 -14.48
CA THR A 672 19.68 0.31 -15.36
C THR A 672 20.95 0.67 -14.59
N GLY A 673 20.82 1.35 -13.44
CA GLY A 673 21.96 1.66 -12.57
C GLY A 673 22.72 0.40 -12.14
N ASN A 674 21.98 -0.63 -11.69
CA ASN A 674 22.55 -1.92 -11.32
C ASN A 674 23.24 -2.62 -12.50
N ALA A 675 22.65 -2.60 -13.70
CA ALA A 675 23.24 -3.20 -14.88
C ALA A 675 24.52 -2.47 -15.33
N ILE A 676 24.52 -1.13 -15.25
CA ILE A 676 25.69 -0.28 -15.51
C ILE A 676 26.81 -0.53 -14.48
N ALA A 677 26.46 -0.74 -13.20
CA ALA A 677 27.44 -1.05 -12.15
C ALA A 677 28.22 -2.36 -12.40
N LEU A 678 27.74 -3.24 -13.28
CA LEU A 678 28.46 -4.46 -13.67
C LEU A 678 29.38 -4.25 -14.88
N GLN A 679 29.29 -3.12 -15.57
CA GLN A 679 30.09 -2.84 -16.76
C GLN A 679 31.46 -2.25 -16.37
N PRO A 680 32.52 -2.51 -17.16
CA PRO A 680 33.85 -1.94 -16.91
C PRO A 680 33.83 -0.41 -16.80
N GLY A 681 34.28 0.13 -15.68
CA GLY A 681 34.27 1.58 -15.45
C GLY A 681 32.89 2.17 -15.10
N HIS A 682 31.87 1.33 -14.90
CA HIS A 682 30.54 1.71 -14.42
C HIS A 682 29.82 2.76 -15.31
N TYR A 683 29.96 2.64 -16.63
CA TYR A 683 29.22 3.45 -17.58
C TYR A 683 28.66 2.64 -18.76
N ALA A 684 27.80 3.28 -19.55
CA ALA A 684 27.26 2.77 -20.80
C ALA A 684 26.94 3.92 -21.77
N TYR A 685 26.84 3.61 -23.05
CA TYR A 685 26.45 4.54 -24.10
C TYR A 685 25.02 4.25 -24.56
N CYS A 686 24.11 5.21 -24.37
CA CYS A 686 22.77 5.16 -24.96
C CYS A 686 22.80 5.91 -26.30
N ILE A 687 22.54 5.20 -27.39
CA ILE A 687 22.69 5.69 -28.76
C ILE A 687 21.33 5.87 -29.41
N MET A 688 21.10 7.07 -29.95
CA MET A 688 20.03 7.36 -30.89
C MET A 688 20.54 8.16 -32.09
N ASP A 689 19.68 8.42 -33.07
CA ASP A 689 19.99 9.34 -34.17
C ASP A 689 18.95 10.46 -34.28
N GLY A 690 19.22 11.43 -35.16
CA GLY A 690 18.31 12.54 -35.40
C GLY A 690 16.93 12.12 -35.93
N ALA A 691 16.79 10.94 -36.55
CA ALA A 691 15.47 10.44 -36.94
C ALA A 691 14.64 10.01 -35.72
N ILE A 692 15.28 9.35 -34.75
CA ILE A 692 14.66 8.98 -33.46
C ILE A 692 14.30 10.24 -32.65
N LEU A 693 15.19 11.23 -32.55
CA LEU A 693 14.87 12.49 -31.87
C LEU A 693 13.62 13.17 -32.47
N ASN A 694 13.52 13.20 -33.81
CA ASN A 694 12.36 13.74 -34.49
C ASN A 694 11.09 12.90 -34.27
N HIS A 695 11.24 11.58 -34.15
CA HIS A 695 10.14 10.70 -33.77
C HIS A 695 9.60 11.08 -32.39
N TYR A 696 10.45 11.18 -31.37
CA TYR A 696 10.03 11.56 -30.02
C TYR A 696 9.40 12.95 -29.95
N LYS A 697 9.94 13.93 -30.68
CA LYS A 697 9.32 15.27 -30.77
C LYS A 697 7.91 15.27 -31.37
N LYS A 698 7.63 14.33 -32.26
CA LYS A 698 6.35 14.25 -32.99
C LYS A 698 5.33 13.35 -32.27
N HIS A 699 5.80 12.27 -31.65
CA HIS A 699 4.96 11.20 -31.12
C HIS A 699 5.01 11.08 -29.59
N GLY A 700 5.91 11.81 -28.93
CA GLY A 700 6.18 11.69 -27.50
C GLY A 700 7.33 10.70 -27.22
N PRO A 701 7.95 10.76 -26.02
CA PRO A 701 8.96 9.81 -25.59
C PRO A 701 8.37 8.44 -25.27
N ASP A 702 9.21 7.39 -25.34
CA ASP A 702 8.83 6.04 -24.94
C ASP A 702 8.76 5.89 -23.41
N ILE A 703 9.76 6.42 -22.70
CA ILE A 703 9.72 6.56 -21.25
C ILE A 703 9.05 7.89 -20.95
N PHE A 704 7.85 7.80 -20.37
CA PHE A 704 7.15 8.94 -19.80
C PHE A 704 7.38 8.98 -18.29
N ASP A 705 8.03 10.02 -17.81
CA ASP A 705 8.13 10.33 -16.39
C ASP A 705 7.84 11.81 -16.11
N ILE A 706 7.31 12.11 -14.93
CA ILE A 706 6.88 13.47 -14.56
C ILE A 706 8.06 14.44 -14.36
N VAL A 707 9.27 13.92 -14.17
CA VAL A 707 10.48 14.73 -13.99
C VAL A 707 11.01 15.17 -15.36
N HIS A 708 10.98 14.30 -16.36
CA HIS A 708 11.45 14.54 -17.73
C HIS A 708 10.27 14.58 -18.74
N PRO A 709 9.43 15.63 -18.70
CA PRO A 709 8.27 15.71 -19.59
C PRO A 709 8.68 15.80 -21.06
N ALA A 710 7.74 15.47 -21.95
CA ALA A 710 7.92 15.54 -23.41
C ALA A 710 8.43 16.92 -23.90
N ASP A 711 8.11 18.00 -23.16
CA ASP A 711 8.58 19.36 -23.47
C ASP A 711 10.12 19.49 -23.45
N CYS A 712 10.82 18.64 -22.70
CA CYS A 712 12.29 18.62 -22.65
C CYS A 712 12.92 18.35 -24.03
N PHE A 713 12.23 17.62 -24.91
CA PHE A 713 12.75 17.23 -26.22
C PHE A 713 12.88 18.41 -27.17
N PHE A 714 12.06 19.45 -27.04
CA PHE A 714 12.09 20.61 -27.95
C PHE A 714 13.29 21.54 -27.72
N GLY A 715 13.89 21.52 -26.53
CA GLY A 715 15.08 22.32 -26.18
C GLY A 715 16.42 21.62 -26.44
N PHE A 716 16.40 20.35 -26.88
CA PHE A 716 17.57 19.49 -26.95
C PHE A 716 18.71 20.08 -27.81
N GLU A 717 18.44 20.61 -29.00
CA GLU A 717 19.49 21.07 -29.92
C GLU A 717 20.32 22.22 -29.36
N ALA A 718 19.69 23.13 -28.61
CA ALA A 718 20.39 24.25 -27.99
C ALA A 718 21.35 23.75 -26.91
N GLU A 719 20.93 22.76 -26.12
CA GLU A 719 21.77 22.19 -25.07
C GLU A 719 22.86 21.27 -25.64
N ALA A 720 22.56 20.46 -26.66
CA ALA A 720 23.54 19.66 -27.39
C ALA A 720 24.65 20.52 -27.99
N LYS A 721 24.28 21.66 -28.61
CA LYS A 721 25.26 22.63 -29.11
C LYS A 721 26.15 23.17 -27.99
N ARG A 722 25.55 23.53 -26.84
CA ARG A 722 26.29 23.99 -25.66
C ARG A 722 27.25 22.91 -25.14
N ALA A 723 26.84 21.65 -25.12
CA ALA A 723 27.69 20.54 -24.70
C ALA A 723 28.91 20.36 -25.61
N VAL A 724 28.73 20.47 -26.93
CA VAL A 724 29.86 20.42 -27.88
C VAL A 724 30.79 21.62 -27.70
N GLU A 725 30.26 22.83 -27.55
CA GLU A 725 31.05 24.05 -27.33
C GLU A 725 31.85 24.03 -26.01
N GLN A 726 31.33 23.33 -25.00
CA GLN A 726 31.97 23.18 -23.68
C GLN A 726 32.78 21.89 -23.54
N GLU A 727 32.93 21.11 -24.63
CA GLU A 727 33.66 19.84 -24.63
C GLU A 727 33.17 18.87 -23.53
N TYR A 728 31.86 18.83 -23.31
CA TYR A 728 31.24 18.00 -22.29
C TYR A 728 31.33 16.51 -22.65
N ASP A 729 32.21 15.77 -21.97
CA ASP A 729 32.58 14.37 -22.27
C ASP A 729 31.41 13.40 -22.35
N ALA A 730 30.34 13.65 -21.57
CA ALA A 730 29.23 12.72 -21.49
C ALA A 730 28.18 12.87 -22.62
N TYR A 731 28.35 13.85 -23.50
CA TYR A 731 27.56 13.99 -24.72
C TYR A 731 28.45 13.83 -25.94
N ILE A 732 28.11 12.87 -26.80
CA ILE A 732 28.89 12.53 -27.99
C ILE A 732 27.97 12.61 -29.20
N GLU A 733 28.43 13.29 -30.25
CA GLU A 733 27.77 13.29 -31.55
C GLU A 733 28.73 12.95 -32.68
N ALA A 734 28.23 12.26 -33.70
CA ALA A 734 29.02 11.84 -34.86
C ALA A 734 28.17 11.83 -36.14
N SER A 735 28.77 12.17 -37.27
CA SER A 735 28.09 12.19 -38.58
C SER A 735 28.16 10.84 -39.30
N THR A 736 29.15 10.01 -38.97
CA THR A 736 29.35 8.69 -39.57
C THR A 736 29.59 7.64 -38.49
N LEU A 737 29.41 6.36 -38.87
CA LEU A 737 29.66 5.24 -37.97
C LEU A 737 31.15 5.12 -37.59
N ASP A 738 32.06 5.39 -38.52
CA ASP A 738 33.51 5.36 -38.25
C ASP A 738 33.92 6.46 -37.27
N GLU A 739 33.37 7.66 -37.41
CA GLU A 739 33.59 8.77 -36.47
C GLU A 739 33.04 8.41 -35.09
N LEU A 740 31.85 7.80 -35.04
CA LEU A 740 31.26 7.33 -33.78
C LEU A 740 32.15 6.28 -33.11
N ALA A 741 32.58 5.26 -33.84
CA ALA A 741 33.48 4.21 -33.34
C ALA A 741 34.78 4.80 -32.77
N GLN A 742 35.38 5.78 -33.46
CA GLN A 742 36.56 6.49 -32.98
C GLN A 742 36.30 7.24 -31.67
N LYS A 743 35.20 8.00 -31.59
CA LYS A 743 34.84 8.79 -30.39
C LYS A 743 34.50 7.91 -29.19
N LEU A 744 33.82 6.79 -29.41
CA LEU A 744 33.51 5.80 -28.38
C LEU A 744 34.70 4.89 -28.04
N GLN A 745 35.79 4.93 -28.81
CA GLN A 745 36.95 4.05 -28.70
C GLN A 745 36.59 2.55 -28.85
N ILE A 746 35.58 2.25 -29.68
CA ILE A 746 35.13 0.89 -30.00
C ILE A 746 35.62 0.54 -31.40
N HIS A 747 36.01 -0.72 -31.62
CA HIS A 747 36.41 -1.17 -32.95
C HIS A 747 35.26 -0.99 -33.97
N PRO A 748 35.50 -0.38 -35.15
CA PRO A 748 34.43 -0.07 -36.11
C PRO A 748 33.56 -1.26 -36.48
N ASP A 749 34.17 -2.42 -36.73
CA ASP A 749 33.42 -3.65 -37.07
C ASP A 749 32.54 -4.13 -35.90
N THR A 750 32.99 -3.98 -34.65
CA THR A 750 32.21 -4.39 -33.48
C THR A 750 30.97 -3.52 -33.33
N LEU A 751 31.14 -2.19 -33.38
CA LEU A 751 30.02 -1.26 -33.28
C LEU A 751 29.03 -1.44 -34.43
N LYS A 752 29.56 -1.64 -35.66
CA LYS A 752 28.76 -1.92 -36.84
C LYS A 752 27.91 -3.18 -36.66
N ASN A 753 28.53 -4.29 -36.25
CA ASN A 753 27.81 -5.56 -36.05
C ASN A 753 26.70 -5.41 -35.00
N THR A 754 26.95 -4.70 -33.90
CA THR A 754 25.94 -4.46 -32.87
C THR A 754 24.76 -3.63 -33.39
N ILE A 755 25.02 -2.56 -34.14
CA ILE A 755 23.96 -1.73 -34.74
C ILE A 755 23.19 -2.51 -35.80
N GLU A 756 23.86 -3.31 -36.63
CA GLU A 756 23.21 -4.14 -37.66
C GLU A 756 22.32 -5.21 -37.02
N ALA A 757 22.79 -5.91 -35.97
CA ALA A 757 21.99 -6.89 -35.24
C ALA A 757 20.78 -6.25 -34.54
N TYR A 758 20.96 -5.09 -33.92
CA TYR A 758 19.85 -4.35 -33.32
C TYR A 758 18.84 -3.89 -34.37
N ASN A 759 19.30 -3.39 -35.51
CA ASN A 759 18.44 -2.99 -36.62
C ASN A 759 17.68 -4.16 -37.25
N GLU A 760 18.27 -5.36 -37.30
CA GLU A 760 17.57 -6.59 -37.72
C GLU A 760 16.43 -6.93 -36.74
N ALA A 761 16.65 -6.77 -35.42
CA ALA A 761 15.58 -6.90 -34.44
C ALA A 761 14.46 -5.88 -34.70
N CYS A 762 14.78 -4.63 -35.03
CA CYS A 762 13.78 -3.62 -35.40
C CYS A 762 12.99 -3.98 -36.66
N GLU A 763 13.64 -4.58 -37.66
CA GLU A 763 12.97 -5.00 -38.91
C GLU A 763 12.06 -6.21 -38.72
N THR A 764 12.48 -7.16 -37.89
CA THR A 764 11.72 -8.38 -37.60
C THR A 764 10.68 -8.20 -36.49
N GLY A 765 10.76 -7.12 -35.73
CA GLY A 765 9.96 -6.90 -34.52
C GLY A 765 10.28 -7.90 -33.42
N ARG A 766 11.52 -8.44 -33.38
CA ARG A 766 11.91 -9.48 -32.41
C ARG A 766 13.37 -9.34 -31.98
N ASP A 767 13.58 -8.91 -30.74
CA ASP A 767 14.89 -8.99 -30.09
C ASP A 767 15.15 -10.38 -29.51
N THR A 768 15.94 -11.19 -30.20
CA THR A 768 16.29 -12.54 -29.74
C THR A 768 17.37 -12.57 -28.66
N GLN A 769 18.04 -11.45 -28.38
CA GLN A 769 19.12 -11.39 -27.41
C GLN A 769 18.58 -11.14 -25.99
N PHE A 770 17.76 -10.11 -25.81
CA PHE A 770 17.26 -9.71 -24.49
C PHE A 770 15.73 -9.60 -24.40
N GLY A 771 15.00 -9.87 -25.50
CA GLY A 771 13.53 -9.89 -25.48
C GLY A 771 12.89 -8.50 -25.34
N LYS A 772 13.58 -7.44 -25.79
CA LYS A 772 13.05 -6.07 -25.78
C LYS A 772 11.70 -5.97 -26.49
N ASN A 773 10.77 -5.24 -25.86
CA ASN A 773 9.44 -4.97 -26.42
C ASN A 773 9.56 -4.32 -27.82
N PRO A 774 8.88 -4.87 -28.85
CA PRO A 774 8.90 -4.31 -30.21
C PRO A 774 8.47 -2.84 -30.31
N ASP A 775 7.63 -2.36 -29.40
CA ASP A 775 7.19 -0.95 -29.37
C ASP A 775 8.34 0.04 -29.14
N PHE A 776 9.44 -0.42 -28.53
CA PHE A 776 10.64 0.39 -28.23
C PHE A 776 11.80 0.12 -29.21
N LEU A 777 11.55 -0.60 -30.30
CA LEU A 777 12.57 -0.92 -31.31
C LEU A 777 12.66 0.16 -32.39
N HIS A 778 13.45 1.19 -32.09
CA HIS A 778 13.75 2.27 -33.03
C HIS A 778 15.04 2.01 -33.80
N LYS A 779 14.97 1.93 -35.14
CA LYS A 779 16.13 1.67 -36.00
C LYS A 779 17.18 2.80 -35.92
N ILE A 780 18.45 2.43 -35.72
CA ILE A 780 19.60 3.35 -35.74
C ILE A 780 20.12 3.46 -37.18
N THR A 781 19.86 4.59 -37.83
CA THR A 781 20.17 4.82 -39.27
C THR A 781 21.31 5.81 -39.50
N GLY A 782 21.69 6.59 -38.49
CA GLY A 782 22.64 7.70 -38.59
C GLY A 782 22.05 8.95 -39.24
N LYS A 783 20.75 8.96 -39.61
CA LYS A 783 20.09 10.13 -40.21
C LYS A 783 20.06 11.29 -39.22
N GLY A 784 20.49 12.46 -39.67
CA GLY A 784 20.52 13.66 -38.84
C GLY A 784 21.66 13.73 -37.83
N LYS A 785 22.61 12.75 -37.85
CA LYS A 785 23.73 12.49 -36.91
C LYS A 785 23.37 11.53 -35.76
N TYR A 786 24.38 10.79 -35.28
CA TYR A 786 24.31 10.00 -34.06
C TYR A 786 24.39 10.92 -32.84
N LEU A 787 23.54 10.67 -31.84
CA LEU A 787 23.42 11.42 -30.59
C LEU A 787 23.55 10.41 -29.45
N VAL A 788 24.53 10.60 -28.58
CA VAL A 788 24.91 9.60 -27.58
C VAL A 788 25.08 10.23 -26.21
N GLY A 789 24.43 9.62 -25.22
CA GLY A 789 24.65 9.90 -23.80
C GLY A 789 25.54 8.84 -23.17
N LYS A 790 26.61 9.28 -22.49
CA LYS A 790 27.48 8.43 -21.68
C LYS A 790 26.98 8.42 -20.23
N PHE A 791 26.15 7.44 -19.91
CA PHE A 791 25.51 7.30 -18.61
C PHE A 791 26.40 6.54 -17.64
N TYR A 792 26.50 7.02 -16.42
CA TYR A 792 27.24 6.38 -15.33
C TYR A 792 26.31 5.83 -14.26
N LEU A 793 26.83 4.98 -13.39
CA LEU A 793 26.20 4.69 -12.11
C LEU A 793 26.02 6.00 -11.33
N GLY A 794 24.76 6.33 -11.06
CA GLY A 794 24.39 7.47 -10.23
C GLY A 794 23.68 7.05 -8.97
N ALA A 795 23.42 8.02 -8.09
CA ALA A 795 22.58 7.79 -6.93
C ALA A 795 21.92 9.07 -6.40
N TYR A 796 20.76 8.90 -5.78
CA TYR A 796 20.18 9.96 -4.95
C TYR A 796 20.94 10.16 -3.64
N GLY A 797 21.51 9.08 -3.09
CA GLY A 797 22.27 9.10 -1.85
C GLY A 797 22.69 7.69 -1.41
N THR A 798 23.25 7.60 -0.21
CA THR A 798 23.45 6.34 0.49
C THR A 798 22.49 6.21 1.65
N ILE A 799 22.20 4.96 1.98
CA ILE A 799 21.20 4.51 2.95
C ILE A 799 21.78 3.39 3.80
N GLY A 800 21.20 3.20 4.97
CA GLY A 800 21.65 2.22 5.95
C GLY A 800 23.02 2.56 6.53
N GLY A 801 23.62 1.57 7.17
CA GLY A 801 24.82 1.72 7.98
C GLY A 801 24.56 1.43 9.45
N ILE A 802 23.31 1.51 9.90
CA ILE A 802 22.87 1.16 11.26
C ILE A 802 21.69 0.19 11.22
N ARG A 803 21.76 -0.85 12.06
CA ARG A 803 20.61 -1.73 12.30
C ARG A 803 19.67 -1.09 13.33
N ILE A 804 18.39 -1.03 12.98
CA ILE A 804 17.30 -0.67 13.90
C ILE A 804 16.24 -1.77 13.93
N ASN A 805 15.39 -1.75 14.96
CA ASN A 805 14.13 -2.50 14.95
C ASN A 805 12.95 -1.62 14.49
N LYS A 806 11.72 -2.16 14.51
CA LYS A 806 10.50 -1.42 14.11
C LYS A 806 10.18 -0.17 14.93
N TYR A 807 10.86 0.04 16.05
CA TYR A 807 10.70 1.24 16.87
C TYR A 807 11.85 2.23 16.72
N CYS A 808 12.72 2.02 15.72
CA CYS A 808 13.87 2.87 15.44
C CYS A 808 14.94 2.88 16.55
N GLU A 809 14.93 1.89 17.45
CA GLU A 809 16.04 1.72 18.40
C GLU A 809 17.28 1.20 17.69
N VAL A 810 18.43 1.81 17.99
CA VAL A 810 19.72 1.35 17.44
C VAL A 810 20.13 0.04 18.12
N LEU A 811 20.45 -0.97 17.33
CA LEU A 811 20.88 -2.27 17.83
C LEU A 811 22.41 -2.35 17.89
N GLY A 812 22.93 -2.97 18.95
CA GLY A 812 24.33 -3.37 19.04
C GLY A 812 24.60 -4.68 18.30
N GLU A 813 25.86 -5.12 18.26
CA GLU A 813 26.30 -6.40 17.68
C GLU A 813 25.66 -7.64 18.33
N ASP A 814 25.08 -7.48 19.53
CA ASP A 814 24.30 -8.50 20.22
C ASP A 814 22.81 -8.50 19.82
N TYR A 815 22.42 -7.69 18.83
CA TYR A 815 21.05 -7.47 18.37
C TYR A 815 20.12 -6.86 19.43
N LEU A 816 20.70 -6.27 20.49
CA LEU A 816 19.93 -5.64 21.57
C LEU A 816 19.94 -4.11 21.43
N PRO A 817 18.82 -3.43 21.73
CA PRO A 817 18.76 -1.97 21.71
C PRO A 817 19.77 -1.30 22.63
N ILE A 818 20.54 -0.33 22.12
CA ILE A 818 21.39 0.54 22.94
C ILE A 818 20.46 1.54 23.67
N PRO A 819 20.38 1.51 25.01
CA PRO A 819 19.40 2.31 25.73
C PRO A 819 19.59 3.80 25.47
N GLY A 820 18.49 4.51 25.23
CA GLY A 820 18.51 5.94 24.94
C GLY A 820 19.01 6.33 23.54
N LEU A 821 19.35 5.38 22.67
CA LEU A 821 19.83 5.66 21.30
C LEU A 821 18.84 5.18 20.23
N TYR A 822 18.42 6.11 19.38
CA TYR A 822 17.53 5.88 18.26
C TYR A 822 18.14 6.42 16.96
N SER A 823 17.72 5.88 15.82
CA SER A 823 18.13 6.39 14.51
C SER A 823 17.01 6.26 13.48
N ALA A 824 16.94 7.23 12.57
CA ALA A 824 15.87 7.37 11.59
C ALA A 824 16.39 7.96 10.28
N GLY A 825 15.60 7.87 9.21
CA GLY A 825 16.00 8.33 7.89
C GLY A 825 17.13 7.49 7.30
N SER A 826 17.93 8.12 6.41
CA SER A 826 18.91 7.37 5.61
C SER A 826 19.98 6.67 6.45
N ASP A 827 20.33 7.14 7.66
CA ASP A 827 21.31 6.45 8.53
C ASP A 827 20.89 4.99 8.85
N ALA A 828 19.57 4.76 8.98
CA ALA A 828 18.98 3.51 9.44
C ALA A 828 18.08 2.86 8.37
N ASN A 829 18.05 3.42 7.16
CA ASN A 829 17.18 2.93 6.10
C ASN A 829 17.73 1.66 5.46
N THR A 830 17.26 0.52 5.96
CA THR A 830 17.70 -0.82 5.54
C THR A 830 16.59 -1.59 4.82
N ILE A 831 15.56 -0.88 4.36
CA ILE A 831 14.34 -1.47 3.77
C ILE A 831 14.52 -1.91 2.31
N TYR A 832 15.69 -1.73 1.70
CA TYR A 832 15.86 -2.00 0.26
C TYR A 832 16.69 -3.25 -0.05
N GLY A 833 17.31 -3.86 0.96
CA GLY A 833 18.10 -5.09 0.76
C GLY A 833 19.26 -4.84 -0.19
N ASP A 834 19.16 -5.38 -1.41
CA ASP A 834 20.16 -5.24 -2.47
C ASP A 834 19.84 -4.19 -3.53
N SER A 835 18.62 -3.65 -3.59
CA SER A 835 18.23 -2.71 -4.65
C SER A 835 17.15 -1.74 -4.19
N TYR A 836 17.37 -0.47 -4.51
CA TYR A 836 16.39 0.58 -4.25
C TYR A 836 15.06 0.29 -4.96
N ASN A 837 13.98 0.19 -4.19
CA ASN A 837 12.67 -0.11 -4.75
C ASN A 837 12.04 1.15 -5.34
N PHE A 838 12.10 1.23 -6.67
CA PHE A 838 11.57 2.34 -7.43
C PHE A 838 10.14 2.11 -7.96
N THR A 839 9.58 0.90 -7.82
CA THR A 839 8.17 0.63 -8.19
C THR A 839 7.20 1.30 -7.22
N LEU A 840 7.66 1.65 -6.02
CA LEU A 840 6.92 2.45 -5.03
C LEU A 840 7.62 3.81 -4.84
N PRO A 841 7.46 4.78 -5.75
CA PRO A 841 8.20 6.05 -5.70
C PRO A 841 7.87 6.88 -4.46
N GLY A 842 8.83 7.73 -4.05
CA GLY A 842 8.78 8.54 -2.82
C GLY A 842 9.32 7.83 -1.57
N ASN A 843 9.71 6.56 -1.69
CA ASN A 843 9.89 5.67 -0.53
C ASN A 843 10.97 6.12 0.46
N THR A 844 12.12 6.63 0.02
CA THR A 844 13.17 7.04 0.97
C THR A 844 12.74 8.25 1.79
N MET A 845 12.06 9.22 1.17
CA MET A 845 11.53 10.36 1.90
C MET A 845 10.35 9.95 2.79
N GLY A 846 9.49 9.05 2.31
CA GLY A 846 8.41 8.45 3.10
C GLY A 846 8.96 7.75 4.35
N PHE A 847 9.99 6.94 4.20
CA PHE A 847 10.66 6.28 5.31
C PHE A 847 11.30 7.29 6.25
N ALA A 848 11.94 8.34 5.73
CA ALA A 848 12.56 9.37 6.57
C ALA A 848 11.53 10.06 7.47
N VAL A 849 10.40 10.55 6.93
CA VAL A 849 9.36 11.18 7.75
C VAL A 849 8.75 10.19 8.74
N ASN A 850 8.41 8.97 8.28
CA ASN A 850 7.77 7.96 9.12
C ASN A 850 8.70 7.45 10.23
N SER A 851 9.92 7.03 9.91
CA SER A 851 10.90 6.57 10.90
C SER A 851 11.28 7.68 11.88
N GLY A 852 11.33 8.94 11.44
CA GLY A 852 11.50 10.09 12.32
C GLY A 852 10.37 10.17 13.35
N ARG A 853 9.12 10.18 12.88
CA ARG A 853 7.92 10.19 13.73
C ARG A 853 7.88 8.98 14.67
N MET A 854 8.17 7.78 14.17
CA MET A 854 8.26 6.53 14.95
C MET A 854 9.34 6.61 16.03
N ALA A 855 10.52 7.13 15.72
CA ALA A 855 11.61 7.30 16.67
C ALA A 855 11.25 8.31 17.77
N GLY A 856 10.59 9.42 17.42
CA GLY A 856 10.11 10.41 18.39
C GLY A 856 9.05 9.84 19.33
N GLU A 857 8.05 9.12 18.79
CA GLU A 857 7.02 8.41 19.58
C GLU A 857 7.64 7.36 20.51
N ALA A 858 8.60 6.58 20.01
CA ALA A 858 9.29 5.54 20.77
C ALA A 858 10.20 6.11 21.87
N ALA A 859 10.94 7.17 21.57
CA ALA A 859 11.77 7.88 22.54
C ALA A 859 10.90 8.53 23.63
N ALA A 860 9.76 9.10 23.26
CA ALA A 860 8.82 9.66 24.22
C ALA A 860 8.27 8.59 25.17
N LYS A 861 7.84 7.44 24.63
CA LYS A 861 7.41 6.31 25.44
C LYS A 861 8.52 5.83 26.39
N PHE A 862 9.74 5.66 25.89
CA PHE A 862 10.89 5.26 26.70
C PHE A 862 11.15 6.19 27.89
N ILE A 863 10.95 7.50 27.70
CA ILE A 863 11.14 8.51 28.76
C ILE A 863 10.01 8.45 29.78
N LEU A 864 8.76 8.35 29.32
CA LEU A 864 7.59 8.33 30.19
C LEU A 864 7.47 7.03 30.99
N ASP A 865 7.99 5.92 30.46
CA ASP A 865 8.05 4.62 31.18
C ASP A 865 9.17 4.59 32.26
N GLU A 866 10.14 5.52 32.22
CA GLU A 866 11.20 5.66 33.23
C GLU A 866 10.79 6.57 34.42
N GLU A 867 9.78 7.43 34.24
CA GLU A 867 9.19 8.29 35.28
C GLU A 867 8.10 7.56 36.08
#